data_AF-A0A256ZUW3-F1
#
_entry.id   AF-A0A256ZUW3-F1
#
_cell.length_a   1.000
_cell.length_b   1.000
_cell.length_c   1.000
_cell.angle_alpha   90.00
_cell.angle_beta   90.00
_cell.angle_gamma   90.00
#
_symmetry.space_group_name_H-M   'P 1'
#
loop_
_entity.id
_entity.type
_entity.pdbx_description
1 polymer ?
#
loop_
_entity_poly.entity_id
_entity_poly.type
_entity_poly.pdbx_seq_one_letter_code
_entity_poly.pdbx_strand_id
1 'polypeptide(L)'
;MVVGKIWRISGPLVIAEGMRGSLVYEVVEVGEEALIGEIIGLEGDKAIIQVYEDTSGLTVGEKVVGTGNPLVAELGPGIVGTVYDGLQRPLSVLETLVGPFIRRGVRAHALPRDKKWHFKPLIKPGTKVYGGEIIGTVPETPIIEHKVMIPPDTKGVVKEVAPEGDYTIEEPVVILEHDGQKIEVKMYHKWPVRKPRPYRRKLDPEEPLITGTRVIDYMFPLAKGGKAAIPGGFGTGKCVMPGTPVLLSDGSIKIIDEIFEKAKGGKPDNRFAEEIYKLNEPLELLGFDGEKIKPVKATYVYRGFTNKIVEIETASGRKIRVTPEHKLVIFNPEKGFEEIEARNIQAGMFLAIPRKIRILAEKVKLPIERLAKYDDVVSRDEAFNKELRSLLLATMKLGKLNELLKKTGLSKKTIRALAYKRSSSIPLKLIVALKNIYGSMDYPKVFGLRRSKLTIKMPNVVTEELAELLGLIISDGLITKRSVRFFSNDKILRERFKYLMKNLFGIEAKEKLFGTVYGVEVHSALIARLMRELGVPEKKKSHNAKVPKEILKSPDNVVAAFLRGLFLGDGSFSGNVIEYVTVSTELATGITYLLSRLGILYSAKIDEKRSRIYVTGIQELRRFYELILKSAPKIDKVVKLENYIKRKRETRLAREAIPISPRILKEIYKALSKRELEKRGIHIGNQLYLGENISKQGLEKILAITIRCKSDLQLLNFIEQVLNAMESIALDEVVNVKTRNYPTIVYDLTVEDTHNFIGGEVPTIFHNTVTLQQLTKWSYSQLNIYVGCGERGNEMADALYGFLKLKDPRTGRPLREKAVFIANTSNMPVAARETSVFLGITIGEYFRDMGYDVLLVADSTSRWAEAMREISGRLEEMPGERAGRVEVAGEPPRIGSVTVVGAVSPPGADFSEPVTQNTLRIVKALFALDVALANRRHFPAINWLISYSLYVETVERWWRKMDPEWRKIRDTAMKLLQEEAELEEIVRLVGPEALPEKDKLTLEVARMIREDFLMQNAFHEIDTFSPPEKTHLMMKTIIRFYEKAKSVLEMGITVDEIRKLPVKYRIARMKEIPYDKVEEEIKKIWLEMDKEFKDLVEKRMG
;
A
#
# COMPACT_ATOMS: atom_id res chain seq x y z
N MET A 1 37.82 33.09 -19.46
CA MET A 1 37.37 31.71 -19.23
C MET A 1 38.57 30.80 -19.35
N VAL A 2 38.81 29.97 -18.35
CA VAL A 2 39.90 28.98 -18.35
C VAL A 2 39.46 27.79 -19.21
N VAL A 3 40.36 27.28 -20.05
CA VAL A 3 40.09 26.12 -20.91
C VAL A 3 41.18 25.09 -20.65
N GLY A 4 40.80 24.00 -19.99
CA GLY A 4 41.65 22.85 -19.74
C GLY A 4 41.28 21.66 -20.61
N LYS A 5 41.90 20.52 -20.32
CA LYS A 5 41.65 19.25 -21.00
C LYS A 5 41.50 18.12 -20.00
N ILE A 6 40.61 17.17 -20.27
CA ILE A 6 40.42 15.99 -19.45
C ILE A 6 41.72 15.17 -19.42
N TRP A 7 42.28 14.99 -18.24
CA TRP A 7 43.46 14.15 -17.99
C TRP A 7 43.09 12.75 -17.52
N ARG A 8 42.05 12.63 -16.68
CA ARG A 8 41.58 11.33 -16.14
C ARG A 8 40.08 11.34 -15.86
N ILE A 9 39.44 10.19 -16.04
CA ILE A 9 38.02 9.96 -15.74
C ILE A 9 37.91 8.75 -14.80
N SER A 10 37.16 8.88 -13.70
CA SER A 10 36.95 7.84 -12.69
C SER A 10 35.52 7.91 -12.16
N GLY A 11 34.58 7.29 -12.87
CA GLY A 11 33.15 7.40 -12.56
C GLY A 11 32.67 8.85 -12.69
N PRO A 12 31.98 9.43 -11.69
CA PRO A 12 31.52 10.82 -11.74
C PRO A 12 32.65 11.85 -11.49
N LEU A 13 33.86 11.39 -11.14
CA LEU A 13 35.03 12.24 -10.90
C LEU A 13 35.86 12.38 -12.18
N VAL A 14 36.09 13.62 -12.62
CA VAL A 14 36.93 13.95 -13.77
C VAL A 14 38.07 14.84 -13.30
N ILE A 15 39.30 14.58 -13.74
CA ILE A 15 40.46 15.45 -13.49
C ILE A 15 40.85 16.11 -14.80
N ALA A 16 40.93 17.42 -14.82
CA ALA A 16 41.33 18.21 -15.98
C ALA A 16 42.63 18.98 -15.72
N GLU A 17 43.57 18.95 -16.67
CA GLU A 17 44.82 19.71 -16.63
C GLU A 17 44.69 21.04 -17.40
N GLY A 18 45.60 21.99 -17.15
CA GLY A 18 45.51 23.34 -17.75
C GLY A 18 44.41 24.21 -17.14
N MET A 19 43.95 23.88 -15.92
CA MET A 19 42.86 24.57 -15.21
C MET A 19 43.37 25.64 -14.23
N ARG A 20 44.59 26.14 -14.43
CA ARG A 20 45.17 27.18 -13.56
C ARG A 20 44.38 28.49 -13.70
N GLY A 21 43.90 29.01 -12.57
CA GLY A 21 43.06 30.22 -12.54
C GLY A 21 41.57 29.93 -12.34
N SER A 22 41.16 28.65 -12.35
CA SER A 22 39.82 28.26 -11.89
C SER A 22 39.67 28.31 -10.38
N LEU A 23 38.43 28.38 -9.90
CA LEU A 23 38.08 28.45 -8.49
C LEU A 23 37.49 27.13 -7.99
N VAL A 24 37.67 26.81 -6.72
CA VAL A 24 36.91 25.73 -6.07
C VAL A 24 35.43 26.13 -6.06
N TYR A 25 34.55 25.17 -6.32
CA TYR A 25 33.11 25.31 -6.54
C TYR A 25 32.69 26.04 -7.81
N GLU A 26 33.64 26.32 -8.71
CA GLU A 26 33.32 26.83 -10.04
C GLU A 26 32.60 25.75 -10.86
N VAL A 27 31.51 26.12 -11.53
CA VAL A 27 30.85 25.28 -12.52
C VAL A 27 31.70 25.23 -13.78
N VAL A 28 31.87 24.04 -14.33
CA VAL A 28 32.62 23.77 -15.54
C VAL A 28 31.74 23.02 -16.54
N GLU A 29 32.00 23.24 -17.82
CA GLU A 29 31.46 22.43 -18.90
C GLU A 29 32.50 21.40 -19.32
N VAL A 30 32.17 20.12 -19.19
CA VAL A 30 33.09 19.00 -19.35
C VAL A 30 32.79 18.24 -20.63
N GLY A 31 33.79 18.10 -21.49
CA GLY A 31 33.69 17.35 -22.73
C GLY A 31 33.07 18.13 -23.90
N GLU A 32 32.94 17.47 -25.05
CA GLU A 32 32.28 18.05 -26.22
C GLU A 32 30.76 18.17 -26.05
N GLU A 33 30.15 17.30 -25.25
CA GLU A 33 28.72 17.37 -24.86
C GLU A 33 28.43 18.48 -23.82
N ALA A 34 29.46 19.21 -23.35
CA ALA A 34 29.35 20.28 -22.37
C ALA A 34 28.59 19.86 -21.10
N LEU A 35 28.95 18.72 -20.52
CA LEU A 35 28.32 18.20 -19.31
C LEU A 35 28.56 19.14 -18.13
N ILE A 36 27.56 19.36 -17.29
CA ILE A 36 27.70 20.24 -16.12
C ILE A 36 28.51 19.51 -15.05
N GLY A 37 29.62 20.12 -14.62
CA GLY A 37 30.37 19.69 -13.44
C GLY A 37 30.72 20.86 -12.53
N GLU A 38 31.24 20.55 -11.35
CA GLU A 38 31.72 21.52 -10.36
C GLU A 38 33.12 21.13 -9.89
N ILE A 39 34.03 22.09 -9.80
CA ILE A 39 35.39 21.86 -9.29
C ILE A 39 35.33 21.66 -7.77
N ILE A 40 35.69 20.48 -7.28
CA ILE A 40 35.72 20.15 -5.84
C ILE A 40 37.13 20.25 -5.24
N GLY A 41 38.16 20.36 -6.07
CA GLY A 41 39.54 20.50 -5.62
C GLY A 41 40.47 21.00 -6.71
N LEU A 42 41.56 21.66 -6.32
CA LEU A 42 42.61 22.14 -7.19
C LEU A 42 43.97 21.64 -6.68
N GLU A 43 44.74 21.01 -7.56
CA GLU A 43 46.09 20.53 -7.29
C GLU A 43 47.04 21.03 -8.38
N GLY A 44 47.74 22.14 -8.10
CA GLY A 44 48.63 22.76 -9.08
C GLY A 44 47.87 23.31 -10.29
N ASP A 45 48.05 22.71 -11.47
CA ASP A 45 47.34 23.04 -12.70
C ASP A 45 46.15 22.10 -12.98
N LYS A 46 45.89 21.13 -12.10
CA LYS A 46 44.81 20.15 -12.24
C LYS A 46 43.60 20.55 -11.42
N ALA A 47 42.43 20.49 -12.02
CA ALA A 47 41.15 20.59 -11.34
C ALA A 47 40.53 19.20 -11.18
N ILE A 48 40.11 18.90 -9.96
CA ILE A 48 39.29 17.74 -9.62
C ILE A 48 37.84 18.17 -9.71
N ILE A 49 37.10 17.58 -10.63
CA ILE A 49 35.76 17.99 -11.04
C ILE A 49 34.77 16.87 -10.72
N GLN A 50 33.69 17.22 -10.04
CA GLN A 50 32.53 16.37 -9.86
C GLN A 50 31.52 16.66 -10.97
N VAL A 51 31.25 15.67 -11.83
CA VAL A 51 30.27 15.83 -12.92
C VAL A 51 28.87 15.48 -12.41
N TYR A 52 27.90 16.35 -12.67
CA TYR A 52 26.50 16.21 -12.26
C TYR A 52 25.62 15.46 -13.27
N GLU A 53 26.22 15.02 -14.37
CA GLU A 53 25.60 14.23 -15.43
C GLU A 53 26.38 12.91 -15.60
N ASP A 54 25.81 11.95 -16.34
CA ASP A 54 26.49 10.69 -16.62
C ASP A 54 27.76 10.92 -17.47
N THR A 55 28.91 10.46 -16.99
CA THR A 55 30.23 10.66 -17.62
C THR A 55 30.54 9.62 -18.70
N SER A 56 29.65 8.64 -18.93
CA SER A 56 29.88 7.56 -19.89
C SER A 56 30.10 8.09 -21.32
N GLY A 57 31.24 7.81 -21.91
CA GLY A 57 31.56 8.25 -23.27
C GLY A 57 32.40 9.54 -23.35
N LEU A 58 32.68 10.19 -22.23
CA LEU A 58 33.77 11.17 -22.16
C LEU A 58 35.12 10.47 -22.43
N THR A 59 36.01 11.16 -23.14
CA THR A 59 37.35 10.69 -23.49
C THR A 59 38.44 11.63 -22.97
N VAL A 60 39.63 11.07 -22.71
CA VAL A 60 40.81 11.85 -22.31
C VAL A 60 41.21 12.79 -23.45
N GLY A 61 41.52 14.03 -23.12
CA GLY A 61 41.90 15.08 -24.06
C GLY A 61 40.76 16.02 -24.49
N GLU A 62 39.49 15.70 -24.19
CA GLU A 62 38.38 16.61 -24.45
C GLU A 62 38.46 17.89 -23.61
N LYS A 63 37.85 18.96 -24.11
CA LYS A 63 37.91 20.28 -23.48
C LYS A 63 37.13 20.33 -22.16
N VAL A 64 37.62 21.14 -21.23
CA VAL A 64 36.91 21.54 -20.02
C VAL A 64 36.91 23.06 -19.95
N VAL A 65 35.74 23.68 -19.89
CA VAL A 65 35.58 25.14 -19.91
C VAL A 65 35.08 25.62 -18.57
N GLY A 66 35.86 26.48 -17.91
CA GLY A 66 35.45 27.16 -16.68
C GLY A 66 34.47 28.29 -16.94
N THR A 67 33.31 28.26 -16.26
CA THR A 67 32.28 29.31 -16.38
C THR A 67 32.60 30.56 -15.55
N GLY A 68 33.59 30.49 -14.64
CA GLY A 68 33.93 31.54 -13.69
C GLY A 68 32.89 31.77 -12.59
N ASN A 69 31.82 30.98 -12.53
CA ASN A 69 30.69 31.17 -11.62
C ASN A 69 30.41 29.89 -10.82
N PRO A 70 29.93 29.99 -9.56
CA PRO A 70 29.48 28.84 -8.80
C PRO A 70 28.13 28.32 -9.30
N LEU A 71 27.69 27.16 -8.79
CA LEU A 71 26.35 26.64 -9.08
C LEU A 71 25.30 27.58 -8.47
N VAL A 72 24.41 28.13 -9.32
CA VAL A 72 23.40 29.12 -8.95
C VAL A 72 21.98 28.62 -9.19
N ALA A 73 21.06 29.00 -8.32
CA ALA A 73 19.62 28.88 -8.55
C ALA A 73 19.07 30.18 -9.13
N GLU A 74 18.12 30.08 -10.06
CA GLU A 74 17.31 31.22 -10.53
C GLU A 74 16.08 31.37 -9.63
N LEU A 75 15.88 32.59 -9.11
CA LEU A 75 14.90 32.90 -8.08
C LEU A 75 13.98 34.02 -8.57
N GLY A 76 12.71 33.71 -8.84
CA GLY A 76 11.73 34.66 -9.38
C GLY A 76 10.38 34.00 -9.69
N PRO A 77 9.41 34.75 -10.26
CA PRO A 77 8.10 34.21 -10.63
C PRO A 77 8.19 33.05 -11.62
N GLY A 78 7.51 31.93 -11.31
CA GLY A 78 7.48 30.69 -12.10
C GLY A 78 8.04 29.46 -11.40
N ILE A 79 8.50 29.59 -10.14
CA ILE A 79 9.01 28.49 -9.32
C ILE A 79 7.86 27.64 -8.77
N VAL A 80 6.79 28.28 -8.30
CA VAL A 80 5.70 27.59 -7.60
C VAL A 80 4.88 26.78 -8.60
N GLY A 81 4.59 25.53 -8.25
CA GLY A 81 3.86 24.58 -9.09
C GLY A 81 4.72 23.88 -10.15
N THR A 82 6.03 24.16 -10.19
CA THR A 82 6.98 23.54 -11.11
C THR A 82 7.66 22.33 -10.48
N VAL A 83 7.95 21.33 -11.32
CA VAL A 83 8.73 20.14 -10.95
C VAL A 83 10.12 20.25 -11.56
N TYR A 84 11.13 20.27 -10.71
CA TYR A 84 12.53 20.45 -11.07
C TYR A 84 13.32 19.16 -10.90
N ASP A 85 14.42 19.03 -11.66
CA ASP A 85 15.48 18.08 -11.31
C ASP A 85 16.49 18.66 -10.30
N GLY A 86 17.54 17.91 -9.98
CA GLY A 86 18.61 18.33 -9.07
C GLY A 86 19.45 19.54 -9.51
N LEU A 87 19.28 20.03 -10.75
CA LEU A 87 19.96 21.20 -11.32
C LEU A 87 18.98 22.35 -11.66
N GLN A 88 17.76 22.30 -11.12
CA GLN A 88 16.70 23.28 -11.37
C GLN A 88 16.20 23.32 -12.82
N ARG A 89 16.32 22.22 -13.58
CA ARG A 89 15.73 22.11 -14.92
C ARG A 89 14.27 21.64 -14.80
N PRO A 90 13.28 22.33 -15.40
CA PRO A 90 11.89 21.90 -15.33
C PRO A 90 11.68 20.60 -16.10
N LEU A 91 11.16 19.56 -15.43
CA LEU A 91 10.98 18.24 -16.05
C LEU A 91 10.00 18.27 -17.22
N SER A 92 8.95 19.11 -17.16
CA SER A 92 7.99 19.28 -18.26
C SER A 92 8.59 19.89 -19.53
N VAL A 93 9.56 20.80 -19.36
CA VAL A 93 10.29 21.42 -20.48
C VAL A 93 11.28 20.42 -21.06
N LEU A 94 12.01 19.69 -20.21
CA LEU A 94 12.91 18.62 -20.66
C LEU A 94 12.16 17.54 -21.43
N GLU A 95 10.99 17.11 -20.95
CA GLU A 95 10.14 16.14 -21.64
C GLU A 95 9.77 16.62 -23.05
N THR A 96 9.43 17.90 -23.19
CA THR A 96 9.08 18.50 -24.50
C THR A 96 10.28 18.54 -25.44
N LEU A 97 11.49 18.79 -24.94
CA LEU A 97 12.71 18.92 -25.75
C LEU A 97 13.31 17.59 -26.18
N VAL A 98 13.36 16.59 -25.28
CA VAL A 98 14.10 15.34 -25.51
C VAL A 98 13.30 14.06 -25.33
N GLY A 99 12.02 14.17 -24.96
CA GLY A 99 11.12 13.06 -24.73
C GLY A 99 11.17 12.53 -23.29
N PRO A 100 10.64 11.32 -23.02
CA PRO A 100 10.41 10.80 -21.67
C PRO A 100 11.69 10.38 -20.91
N PHE A 101 12.87 10.54 -21.51
CA PHE A 101 14.16 10.18 -20.92
C PHE A 101 15.04 11.41 -20.78
N ILE A 102 15.73 11.53 -19.64
CA ILE A 102 16.74 12.56 -19.43
C ILE A 102 17.97 12.21 -20.27
N ARG A 103 18.30 13.07 -21.24
CA ARG A 103 19.54 13.00 -22.01
C ARG A 103 20.58 13.94 -21.42
N ARG A 104 21.85 13.64 -21.67
CA ARG A 104 23.00 14.42 -21.21
C ARG A 104 23.18 15.70 -22.02
N GLY A 105 23.75 16.72 -21.42
CA GLY A 105 24.09 17.98 -22.09
C GLY A 105 22.87 18.84 -22.47
N VAL A 106 21.66 18.45 -22.05
CA VAL A 106 20.43 19.19 -22.34
C VAL A 106 20.32 20.40 -21.44
N ARG A 107 20.05 21.55 -22.05
CA ARG A 107 19.84 22.83 -21.37
C ARG A 107 18.37 23.23 -21.41
N ALA A 108 17.86 23.68 -20.29
CA ALA A 108 16.55 24.30 -20.15
C ALA A 108 16.66 25.45 -19.16
N HIS A 109 15.95 26.55 -19.41
CA HIS A 109 15.85 27.64 -18.44
C HIS A 109 15.01 27.20 -17.24
N ALA A 110 15.43 27.57 -16.03
CA ALA A 110 14.72 27.22 -14.79
C ALA A 110 13.35 27.92 -14.69
N LEU A 111 13.26 29.13 -15.21
CA LEU A 111 12.04 29.95 -15.22
C LEU A 111 11.57 30.22 -16.67
N PRO A 112 10.25 30.33 -16.90
CA PRO A 112 9.71 30.62 -18.23
C PRO A 112 10.06 32.04 -18.68
N ARG A 113 10.70 32.17 -19.85
CA ARG A 113 11.16 33.46 -20.41
C ARG A 113 10.10 34.19 -21.21
N ASP A 114 9.15 33.44 -21.75
CA ASP A 114 8.06 33.88 -22.63
C ASP A 114 6.78 34.25 -21.86
N LYS A 115 6.62 33.72 -20.64
CA LYS A 115 5.45 33.98 -19.80
C LYS A 115 5.47 35.42 -19.25
N LYS A 116 4.38 36.15 -19.48
CA LYS A 116 4.13 37.45 -18.86
C LYS A 116 3.46 37.31 -17.50
N TRP A 117 3.86 38.19 -16.60
CA TRP A 117 3.39 38.29 -15.23
C TRP A 117 2.91 39.71 -14.96
N HIS A 118 1.79 39.84 -14.27
CA HIS A 118 1.25 41.13 -13.88
C HIS A 118 2.06 41.68 -12.70
N PHE A 119 2.93 42.65 -12.96
CA PHE A 119 3.78 43.29 -11.98
C PHE A 119 3.12 44.55 -11.44
N LYS A 120 2.98 44.60 -10.10
CA LYS A 120 2.49 45.77 -9.38
C LYS A 120 3.65 46.45 -8.64
N PRO A 121 4.11 47.64 -9.08
CA PRO A 121 5.18 48.35 -8.41
C PRO A 121 4.72 48.86 -7.03
N LEU A 122 5.57 48.70 -6.02
CA LEU A 122 5.36 49.22 -4.66
C LEU A 122 6.37 50.32 -4.30
N ILE A 123 7.41 50.50 -5.09
CA ILE A 123 8.47 51.48 -4.86
C ILE A 123 8.37 52.69 -5.78
N LYS A 124 8.93 53.82 -5.34
CA LYS A 124 8.95 55.09 -6.09
C LYS A 124 10.37 55.49 -6.51
N PRO A 125 10.55 56.18 -7.65
CA PRO A 125 11.80 56.85 -7.99
C PRO A 125 12.31 57.75 -6.86
N GLY A 126 13.63 57.83 -6.69
CA GLY A 126 14.33 58.55 -5.63
C GLY A 126 14.54 57.77 -4.34
N THR A 127 13.93 56.58 -4.19
CA THR A 127 14.08 55.76 -2.98
C THR A 127 15.47 55.11 -2.92
N LYS A 128 16.15 55.20 -1.78
CA LYS A 128 17.39 54.44 -1.53
C LYS A 128 17.02 53.03 -1.14
N VAL A 129 17.58 52.05 -1.85
CA VAL A 129 17.30 50.63 -1.63
C VAL A 129 18.54 49.80 -1.36
N TYR A 130 18.32 48.69 -0.65
CA TYR A 130 19.34 47.71 -0.35
C TYR A 130 18.82 46.27 -0.53
N GLY A 131 19.74 45.30 -0.51
CA GLY A 131 19.43 43.90 -0.72
C GLY A 131 18.27 43.39 0.15
N GLY A 132 17.31 42.73 -0.49
CA GLY A 132 16.10 42.22 0.13
C GLY A 132 14.91 43.19 0.12
N GLU A 133 15.05 44.44 -0.30
CA GLU A 133 13.92 45.37 -0.30
C GLU A 133 12.86 45.02 -1.35
N ILE A 134 11.57 45.10 -0.97
CA ILE A 134 10.46 44.72 -1.85
C ILE A 134 10.15 45.88 -2.80
N ILE A 135 10.28 45.63 -4.11
CA ILE A 135 10.05 46.64 -5.16
C ILE A 135 8.68 46.53 -5.82
N GLY A 136 8.03 45.37 -5.73
CA GLY A 136 6.71 45.13 -6.27
C GLY A 136 6.22 43.71 -6.01
N THR A 137 5.01 43.40 -6.45
CA THR A 137 4.40 42.08 -6.30
C THR A 137 3.88 41.52 -7.61
N VAL A 138 3.83 40.19 -7.69
CA VAL A 138 3.28 39.41 -8.80
C VAL A 138 2.37 38.33 -8.23
N PRO A 139 1.12 38.18 -8.69
CA PRO A 139 0.29 37.04 -8.31
C PRO A 139 0.76 35.79 -9.06
N GLU A 140 1.74 35.06 -8.51
CA GLU A 140 2.35 33.90 -9.16
C GLU A 140 1.36 32.72 -9.23
N THR A 141 0.64 32.49 -8.14
CA THR A 141 -0.47 31.54 -8.09
C THR A 141 -1.66 32.18 -7.38
N PRO A 142 -2.84 31.56 -7.45
CA PRO A 142 -3.99 32.04 -6.71
C PRO A 142 -3.83 31.96 -5.16
N ILE A 143 -2.76 31.35 -4.65
CA ILE A 143 -2.43 31.24 -3.21
C ILE A 143 -1.20 32.09 -2.85
N ILE A 144 -0.22 32.20 -3.75
CA ILE A 144 1.08 32.82 -3.50
C ILE A 144 1.17 34.16 -4.24
N GLU A 145 1.32 35.23 -3.46
CA GLU A 145 1.75 36.53 -3.95
C GLU A 145 3.28 36.61 -3.89
N HIS A 146 3.92 36.61 -5.05
CA HIS A 146 5.37 36.67 -5.17
C HIS A 146 5.85 38.09 -4.95
N LYS A 147 6.74 38.29 -3.97
CA LYS A 147 7.32 39.60 -3.68
C LYS A 147 8.64 39.73 -4.45
N VAL A 148 8.70 40.65 -5.40
CA VAL A 148 9.93 40.92 -6.16
C VAL A 148 10.84 41.77 -5.27
N MET A 149 12.07 41.29 -5.04
CA MET A 149 13.03 41.89 -4.10
C MET A 149 14.30 42.33 -4.81
N ILE A 150 14.96 43.37 -4.29
CA ILE A 150 16.32 43.73 -4.68
C ILE A 150 17.26 42.56 -4.37
N PRO A 151 18.13 42.13 -5.31
CA PRO A 151 19.09 41.05 -5.06
C PRO A 151 19.99 41.36 -3.85
N PRO A 152 20.38 40.36 -3.03
CA PRO A 152 21.00 40.64 -1.73
C PRO A 152 22.31 41.43 -1.76
N ASP A 153 23.12 41.26 -2.81
CA ASP A 153 24.41 41.93 -2.96
C ASP A 153 24.28 43.29 -3.70
N THR A 154 23.06 43.77 -3.94
CA THR A 154 22.77 45.00 -4.70
C THR A 154 22.28 46.13 -3.78
N LYS A 155 22.75 47.36 -4.03
CA LYS A 155 22.28 48.60 -3.38
C LYS A 155 22.31 49.75 -4.39
N GLY A 156 21.49 50.78 -4.17
CA GLY A 156 21.46 51.96 -5.04
C GLY A 156 20.27 52.88 -4.78
N VAL A 157 20.12 53.92 -5.60
CA VAL A 157 18.95 54.81 -5.61
C VAL A 157 18.07 54.44 -6.81
N VAL A 158 16.76 54.28 -6.59
CA VAL A 158 15.81 53.99 -7.67
C VAL A 158 15.73 55.19 -8.63
N LYS A 159 16.11 55.00 -9.89
CA LYS A 159 16.04 56.02 -10.93
C LYS A 159 14.72 55.94 -11.68
N GLU A 160 14.35 54.73 -12.10
CA GLU A 160 13.15 54.46 -12.90
C GLU A 160 12.46 53.19 -12.36
N VAL A 161 11.12 53.19 -12.42
CA VAL A 161 10.27 52.06 -12.02
C VAL A 161 9.29 51.82 -13.17
N ALA A 162 9.17 50.57 -13.61
CA ALA A 162 8.21 50.19 -14.64
C ALA A 162 6.77 50.42 -14.12
N PRO A 163 5.85 50.93 -14.97
CA PRO A 163 4.45 51.08 -14.59
C PRO A 163 3.80 49.72 -14.29
N GLU A 164 2.66 49.72 -13.60
CA GLU A 164 1.88 48.49 -13.39
C GLU A 164 1.44 47.90 -14.72
N GLY A 165 1.68 46.61 -14.94
CA GLY A 165 1.43 45.97 -16.23
C GLY A 165 1.99 44.56 -16.36
N ASP A 166 1.88 43.98 -17.56
CA ASP A 166 2.31 42.61 -17.85
C ASP A 166 3.71 42.58 -18.47
N TYR A 167 4.66 42.01 -17.73
CA TYR A 167 6.08 41.93 -18.11
C TYR A 167 6.55 40.47 -18.09
N THR A 168 7.49 40.13 -18.96
CA THR A 168 8.28 38.91 -18.83
C THR A 168 9.33 39.07 -17.74
N ILE A 169 9.87 37.96 -17.23
CA ILE A 169 10.95 38.01 -16.24
C ILE A 169 12.26 38.58 -16.81
N GLU A 170 12.40 38.68 -18.13
CA GLU A 170 13.59 39.26 -18.78
C GLU A 170 13.56 40.80 -18.84
N GLU A 171 12.37 41.40 -18.74
CA GLU A 171 12.21 42.85 -18.79
C GLU A 171 12.61 43.48 -17.44
N PRO A 172 13.42 44.55 -17.45
CA PRO A 172 13.78 45.26 -16.22
C PRO A 172 12.55 45.98 -15.65
N VAL A 173 12.28 45.76 -14.37
CA VAL A 173 11.16 46.40 -13.66
C VAL A 173 11.60 47.61 -12.83
N VAL A 174 12.88 47.70 -12.48
CA VAL A 174 13.47 48.83 -11.77
C VAL A 174 14.88 49.10 -12.30
N ILE A 175 15.26 50.36 -12.44
CA ILE A 175 16.65 50.77 -12.72
C ILE A 175 17.18 51.50 -11.50
N LEU A 176 18.29 51.00 -10.93
CA LEU A 176 19.00 51.63 -9.83
C LEU A 176 20.20 52.42 -10.34
N GLU A 177 20.61 53.42 -9.57
CA GLU A 177 21.85 54.17 -9.74
C GLU A 177 22.72 54.02 -8.50
N HIS A 178 23.94 53.53 -8.69
CA HIS A 178 24.93 53.38 -7.62
C HIS A 178 26.31 53.72 -8.16
N ASP A 179 27.03 54.63 -7.49
CA ASP A 179 28.37 55.10 -7.89
C ASP A 179 28.48 55.52 -9.38
N GLY A 180 27.42 56.13 -9.92
CA GLY A 180 27.33 56.59 -11.31
C GLY A 180 27.01 55.51 -12.35
N GLN A 181 26.83 54.25 -11.93
CA GLN A 181 26.44 53.15 -12.81
C GLN A 181 24.94 52.84 -12.71
N LYS A 182 24.31 52.57 -13.86
CA LYS A 182 22.92 52.08 -13.93
C LYS A 182 22.91 50.56 -13.73
N ILE A 183 22.10 50.07 -12.81
CA ILE A 183 21.91 48.65 -12.52
C ILE A 183 20.46 48.28 -12.84
N GLU A 184 20.26 47.38 -13.79
CA GLU A 184 18.94 46.87 -14.15
C GLU A 184 18.50 45.76 -13.20
N VAL A 185 17.31 45.90 -12.61
CA VAL A 185 16.70 44.92 -11.72
C VAL A 185 15.51 44.28 -12.42
N LYS A 186 15.59 42.97 -12.62
CA LYS A 186 14.55 42.12 -13.21
C LYS A 186 13.67 41.50 -12.13
N MET A 187 12.60 40.83 -12.53
CA MET A 187 11.73 40.08 -11.60
C MET A 187 12.38 38.80 -11.02
N TYR A 188 13.53 38.38 -11.56
CA TYR A 188 14.30 37.25 -11.05
C TYR A 188 15.77 37.63 -10.84
N HIS A 189 16.46 36.88 -10.00
CA HIS A 189 17.91 36.95 -9.84
C HIS A 189 18.54 35.58 -9.62
N LYS A 190 19.87 35.52 -9.67
CA LYS A 190 20.65 34.30 -9.46
C LYS A 190 21.29 34.30 -8.08
N TRP A 191 21.33 33.16 -7.41
CA TRP A 191 21.98 33.02 -6.11
C TRP A 191 22.76 31.70 -5.99
N PRO A 192 24.02 31.70 -5.49
CA PRO A 192 24.80 30.46 -5.33
C PRO A 192 24.13 29.50 -4.35
N VAL A 193 23.91 28.24 -4.76
CA VAL A 193 23.16 27.26 -3.93
C VAL A 193 23.92 26.83 -2.67
N ARG A 194 25.27 26.94 -2.69
CA ARG A 194 26.14 26.65 -1.53
C ARG A 194 26.27 27.84 -0.57
N LYS A 195 25.92 29.06 -0.98
CA LYS A 195 25.97 30.27 -0.13
C LYS A 195 24.62 30.48 0.55
N PRO A 196 24.51 30.47 1.89
CA PRO A 196 23.27 30.82 2.58
C PRO A 196 22.81 32.23 2.20
N ARG A 197 21.50 32.42 2.01
CA ARG A 197 20.94 33.75 1.74
C ARG A 197 20.98 34.63 3.00
N PRO A 198 21.43 35.89 2.89
CA PRO A 198 21.64 36.74 4.06
C PRO A 198 20.32 37.13 4.73
N TYR A 199 20.40 37.36 6.03
CA TYR A 199 19.30 37.82 6.87
C TYR A 199 19.84 38.80 7.91
N ARG A 200 18.96 39.58 8.54
CA ARG A 200 19.36 40.60 9.52
C ARG A 200 19.79 39.96 10.84
N ARG A 201 18.96 39.07 11.37
CA ARG A 201 19.30 38.23 12.53
C ARG A 201 18.44 36.96 12.56
N LYS A 202 18.97 35.91 13.18
CA LYS A 202 18.24 34.68 13.46
C LYS A 202 17.41 34.86 14.72
N LEU A 203 16.18 34.37 14.72
CA LEU A 203 15.24 34.46 15.83
C LEU A 203 14.99 33.06 16.41
N ASP A 204 14.61 33.01 17.68
CA ASP A 204 14.15 31.76 18.27
C ASP A 204 12.79 31.34 17.67
N PRO A 205 12.62 30.04 17.36
CA PRO A 205 11.38 29.55 16.77
C PRO A 205 10.32 29.35 17.85
N GLU A 206 9.56 30.40 18.12
CA GLU A 206 8.53 30.46 19.17
C GLU A 206 7.12 30.05 18.72
N GLU A 207 6.88 29.90 17.42
CA GLU A 207 5.58 29.51 16.88
C GLU A 207 5.59 28.04 16.45
N PRO A 208 4.59 27.22 16.79
CA PRO A 208 4.51 25.84 16.29
C PRO A 208 4.13 25.83 14.80
N LEU A 209 4.75 24.92 14.05
CA LEU A 209 4.28 24.51 12.73
C LEU A 209 3.16 23.49 12.92
N ILE A 210 1.92 23.90 12.65
CA ILE A 210 0.75 23.03 12.81
C ILE A 210 0.74 21.99 11.68
N THR A 211 0.89 20.72 12.03
CA THR A 211 0.85 19.59 11.10
C THR A 211 -0.56 19.01 10.94
N GLY A 212 -1.47 19.34 11.85
CA GLY A 212 -2.78 18.72 11.96
C GLY A 212 -2.75 17.35 12.65
N THR A 213 -1.57 16.89 13.07
CA THR A 213 -1.35 15.61 13.72
C THR A 213 -1.18 15.83 15.22
N ARG A 214 -2.11 15.33 16.04
CA ARG A 214 -2.17 15.62 17.50
C ARG A 214 -0.88 15.28 18.24
N VAL A 215 -0.33 14.09 17.97
CA VAL A 215 0.92 13.64 18.62
C VAL A 215 2.11 14.54 18.26
N ILE A 216 2.19 15.04 17.03
CA ILE A 216 3.25 15.96 16.62
C ILE A 216 2.98 17.34 17.21
N ASP A 217 1.82 17.93 16.94
CA ASP A 217 1.56 19.34 17.28
C ASP A 217 1.52 19.60 18.80
N TYR A 218 1.12 18.59 19.59
CA TYR A 218 0.93 18.74 21.03
C TYR A 218 2.04 18.08 21.87
N MET A 219 2.38 16.82 21.59
CA MET A 219 3.36 16.09 22.41
C MET A 219 4.79 16.41 21.99
N PHE A 220 5.06 16.43 20.68
CA PHE A 220 6.39 16.64 20.11
C PHE A 220 6.40 17.80 19.10
N PRO A 221 6.03 19.03 19.52
CA PRO A 221 5.79 20.13 18.59
C PRO A 221 7.02 20.43 17.75
N LEU A 222 6.83 20.64 16.45
CA LEU A 222 7.84 21.23 15.58
C LEU A 222 7.58 22.73 15.52
N ALA A 223 8.58 23.55 15.77
CA ALA A 223 8.44 25.00 15.61
C ALA A 223 8.67 25.45 14.16
N LYS A 224 8.07 26.57 13.75
CA LYS A 224 8.35 27.25 12.47
C LYS A 224 9.79 27.74 12.45
N GLY A 225 10.54 27.31 11.44
CA GLY A 225 12.00 27.47 11.40
C GLY A 225 12.75 26.35 12.11
N GLY A 226 12.03 25.34 12.59
CA GLY A 226 12.57 24.20 13.30
C GLY A 226 13.15 23.11 12.39
N LYS A 227 13.68 22.08 13.01
CA LYS A 227 14.40 20.98 12.38
C LYS A 227 13.94 19.68 13.02
N ALA A 228 13.41 18.76 12.23
CA ALA A 228 12.99 17.45 12.69
C ALA A 228 13.62 16.33 11.87
N ALA A 229 13.87 15.20 12.52
CA ALA A 229 14.16 13.94 11.85
C ALA A 229 13.02 12.95 12.04
N ILE A 230 12.72 12.20 10.99
CA ILE A 230 11.80 11.07 11.03
C ILE A 230 12.59 9.83 10.65
N PRO A 231 13.21 9.14 11.62
CA PRO A 231 13.79 7.85 11.39
C PRO A 231 12.66 6.83 11.21
N GLY A 232 12.66 6.18 10.06
CA GLY A 232 11.72 5.14 9.71
C GLY A 232 12.26 4.35 8.54
N GLY A 233 12.03 3.04 8.52
CA GLY A 233 12.40 2.22 7.37
C GLY A 233 11.73 2.76 6.11
N PHE A 234 12.53 3.29 5.18
CA PHE A 234 12.06 3.66 3.86
C PHE A 234 11.60 2.46 3.08
N GLY A 235 10.59 2.68 2.23
CA GLY A 235 10.18 1.79 1.13
C GLY A 235 10.48 0.33 1.44
N THR A 236 9.84 -0.20 2.50
CA THR A 236 10.26 -1.36 3.31
C THR A 236 10.23 -2.70 2.55
N GLY A 237 10.56 -2.69 1.26
CA GLY A 237 10.77 -3.83 0.42
C GLY A 237 9.65 -4.83 0.45
N LYS A 238 8.37 -4.49 0.77
CA LYS A 238 7.30 -5.46 1.04
C LYS A 238 6.86 -6.18 -0.22
N CYS A 239 7.73 -6.99 -0.76
CA CYS A 239 7.56 -7.58 -2.06
C CYS A 239 7.49 -9.10 -1.92
N VAL A 240 6.67 -9.70 -2.78
CA VAL A 240 6.52 -11.14 -2.93
C VAL A 240 7.40 -11.64 -4.07
N MET A 241 7.67 -12.94 -4.09
CA MET A 241 8.48 -13.55 -5.14
C MET A 241 7.77 -13.55 -6.51
N PRO A 242 8.53 -13.62 -7.62
CA PRO A 242 8.03 -13.98 -8.94
C PRO A 242 7.25 -15.30 -8.88
N GLY A 243 6.26 -15.43 -9.74
CA GLY A 243 5.35 -16.56 -9.79
C GLY A 243 4.27 -16.53 -8.71
N THR A 244 4.23 -15.53 -7.82
CA THR A 244 3.24 -15.48 -6.75
C THR A 244 1.83 -15.32 -7.31
N PRO A 245 0.91 -16.28 -7.03
CA PRO A 245 -0.49 -16.15 -7.39
C PRO A 245 -1.20 -15.08 -6.56
N VAL A 246 -2.08 -14.31 -7.18
CA VAL A 246 -2.89 -13.24 -6.58
C VAL A 246 -4.36 -13.56 -6.83
N LEU A 247 -5.18 -13.55 -5.78
CA LEU A 247 -6.60 -13.83 -5.85
C LEU A 247 -7.41 -12.56 -6.11
N LEU A 248 -8.23 -12.59 -7.16
CA LEU A 248 -9.16 -11.50 -7.49
C LEU A 248 -10.50 -11.66 -6.77
N SER A 249 -11.25 -10.55 -6.64
CA SER A 249 -12.59 -10.54 -6.05
C SER A 249 -13.59 -11.46 -6.76
N ASP A 250 -13.39 -11.70 -8.07
CA ASP A 250 -14.20 -12.58 -8.91
C ASP A 250 -13.85 -14.09 -8.77
N GLY A 251 -12.88 -14.41 -7.91
CA GLY A 251 -12.41 -15.77 -7.65
C GLY A 251 -11.35 -16.28 -8.61
N SER A 252 -11.00 -15.54 -9.67
CA SER A 252 -9.89 -15.92 -10.54
C SER A 252 -8.54 -15.62 -9.91
N ILE A 253 -7.53 -16.38 -10.35
CA ILE A 253 -6.16 -16.26 -9.88
C ILE A 253 -5.31 -15.75 -11.03
N LYS A 254 -4.48 -14.74 -10.77
CA LYS A 254 -3.49 -14.22 -11.71
C LYS A 254 -2.11 -14.26 -11.10
N ILE A 255 -1.11 -14.57 -11.90
CA ILE A 255 0.28 -14.50 -11.45
C ILE A 255 0.73 -13.03 -11.44
N ILE A 256 1.43 -12.60 -10.39
CA ILE A 256 1.83 -11.20 -10.22
C ILE A 256 2.69 -10.68 -11.39
N ASP A 257 3.50 -11.55 -11.98
CA ASP A 257 4.30 -11.31 -13.18
C ASP A 257 3.42 -10.95 -14.38
N GLU A 258 2.31 -11.67 -14.59
CA GLU A 258 1.37 -11.39 -15.69
C GLU A 258 0.62 -10.07 -15.47
N ILE A 259 0.31 -9.74 -14.21
CA ILE A 259 -0.29 -8.46 -13.85
C ILE A 259 0.66 -7.34 -14.24
N PHE A 260 1.94 -7.49 -13.91
CA PHE A 260 3.01 -6.57 -14.28
C PHE A 260 3.19 -6.47 -15.80
N GLU A 261 3.35 -7.60 -16.51
CA GLU A 261 3.54 -7.62 -17.95
C GLU A 261 2.37 -6.97 -18.70
N LYS A 262 1.14 -7.18 -18.23
CA LYS A 262 -0.05 -6.55 -18.81
C LYS A 262 -0.08 -5.05 -18.57
N ALA A 263 0.29 -4.59 -17.37
CA ALA A 263 0.34 -3.17 -17.04
C ALA A 263 1.42 -2.44 -17.86
N LYS A 264 2.56 -3.11 -18.07
CA LYS A 264 3.67 -2.63 -18.88
C LYS A 264 3.39 -2.65 -20.39
N GLY A 265 2.71 -3.68 -20.87
CA GLY A 265 2.60 -4.00 -22.31
C GLY A 265 3.75 -4.86 -22.84
N GLY A 266 4.48 -5.57 -21.98
CA GLY A 266 5.62 -6.42 -22.36
C GLY A 266 6.38 -7.00 -21.17
N LYS A 267 7.46 -7.76 -21.44
CA LYS A 267 8.30 -8.36 -20.39
C LYS A 267 9.05 -7.32 -19.55
N PRO A 268 9.44 -7.65 -18.30
CA PRO A 268 10.31 -6.80 -17.49
C PRO A 268 11.59 -6.45 -18.24
N ASP A 269 12.07 -5.21 -18.08
CA ASP A 269 13.29 -4.75 -18.74
C ASP A 269 14.43 -4.83 -17.73
N ASN A 270 15.37 -5.73 -18.00
CA ASN A 270 16.48 -6.06 -17.10
C ASN A 270 17.50 -4.93 -16.96
N ARG A 271 17.38 -3.84 -17.72
CA ARG A 271 18.20 -2.64 -17.55
C ARG A 271 17.74 -1.78 -16.37
N PHE A 272 16.49 -1.90 -15.94
CA PHE A 272 15.96 -1.16 -14.80
C PHE A 272 16.02 -2.02 -13.53
N ALA A 273 16.54 -1.44 -12.45
CA ALA A 273 16.56 -2.09 -11.14
C ALA A 273 15.14 -2.31 -10.60
N GLU A 274 14.22 -1.40 -10.92
CA GLU A 274 12.82 -1.42 -10.47
C GLU A 274 11.90 -0.77 -11.51
N GLU A 275 10.64 -1.18 -11.53
CA GLU A 275 9.64 -0.74 -12.50
C GLU A 275 8.26 -0.67 -11.82
N ILE A 276 7.49 0.41 -12.01
CA ILE A 276 6.06 0.48 -11.63
C ILE A 276 5.22 0.80 -12.85
N TYR A 277 4.09 0.11 -12.95
CA TYR A 277 3.08 0.42 -13.94
C TYR A 277 1.72 0.61 -13.28
N LYS A 278 1.03 1.67 -13.72
CA LYS A 278 -0.38 1.84 -13.39
C LYS A 278 -1.18 0.76 -14.11
N LEU A 279 -2.11 0.16 -13.39
CA LEU A 279 -3.07 -0.76 -14.00
C LEU A 279 -4.06 0.06 -14.84
N ASN A 280 -4.21 -0.30 -16.12
CA ASN A 280 -5.15 0.36 -17.04
C ASN A 280 -6.57 0.48 -16.45
N GLU A 281 -6.97 -0.54 -15.69
CA GLU A 281 -8.17 -0.56 -14.87
C GLU A 281 -7.78 -1.09 -13.48
N PRO A 282 -8.30 -0.50 -12.38
CA PRO A 282 -8.06 -1.01 -11.03
C PRO A 282 -8.44 -2.49 -10.93
N LEU A 283 -7.54 -3.28 -10.34
CA LEU A 283 -7.73 -4.71 -10.18
C LEU A 283 -8.43 -4.97 -8.85
N GLU A 284 -9.60 -5.59 -8.87
CA GLU A 284 -10.30 -5.94 -7.64
C GLU A 284 -9.74 -7.22 -7.01
N LEU A 285 -9.33 -7.10 -5.74
CA LEU A 285 -8.70 -8.14 -4.92
C LEU A 285 -9.52 -8.40 -3.65
N LEU A 286 -9.05 -9.32 -2.82
CA LEU A 286 -9.56 -9.55 -1.46
C LEU A 286 -8.48 -9.23 -0.43
N GLY A 287 -8.80 -8.43 0.58
CA GLY A 287 -7.94 -8.05 1.70
C GLY A 287 -8.62 -8.30 3.05
N PHE A 288 -7.84 -8.38 4.13
CA PHE A 288 -8.28 -8.64 5.50
C PHE A 288 -8.17 -7.38 6.34
N ASP A 289 -9.27 -6.91 6.93
CA ASP A 289 -9.29 -5.69 7.74
C ASP A 289 -9.08 -5.92 9.24
N GLY A 290 -8.71 -7.12 9.66
CA GLY A 290 -8.55 -7.50 11.08
C GLY A 290 -9.77 -8.21 11.67
N GLU A 291 -10.92 -8.16 10.99
CA GLU A 291 -12.15 -8.88 11.38
C GLU A 291 -12.65 -9.78 10.25
N LYS A 292 -12.61 -9.30 9.00
CA LYS A 292 -13.14 -10.05 7.86
C LYS A 292 -12.32 -9.82 6.59
N ILE A 293 -12.44 -10.79 5.69
CA ILE A 293 -11.95 -10.69 4.32
C ILE A 293 -13.00 -9.94 3.49
N LYS A 294 -12.61 -8.86 2.80
CA LYS A 294 -13.48 -8.02 1.97
C LYS A 294 -12.83 -7.61 0.63
N PRO A 295 -13.61 -7.22 -0.39
CA PRO A 295 -13.08 -6.69 -1.64
C PRO A 295 -12.30 -5.39 -1.44
N VAL A 296 -11.18 -5.25 -2.16
CA VAL A 296 -10.31 -4.06 -2.18
C VAL A 296 -9.75 -3.84 -3.58
N LYS A 297 -9.17 -2.66 -3.86
CA LYS A 297 -8.67 -2.31 -5.20
C LYS A 297 -7.16 -2.17 -5.23
N ALA A 298 -6.54 -2.76 -6.24
CA ALA A 298 -5.14 -2.55 -6.59
C ALA A 298 -5.04 -1.58 -7.78
N THR A 299 -4.19 -0.57 -7.66
CA THR A 299 -4.09 0.50 -8.67
C THR A 299 -2.76 0.48 -9.44
N TYR A 300 -1.71 -0.05 -8.83
CA TYR A 300 -0.38 -0.16 -9.43
C TYR A 300 0.22 -1.54 -9.16
N VAL A 301 1.17 -1.91 -10.01
CA VAL A 301 2.00 -3.10 -9.85
C VAL A 301 3.47 -2.70 -9.95
N TYR A 302 4.25 -3.18 -9.00
CA TYR A 302 5.67 -2.91 -8.82
C TYR A 302 6.49 -4.16 -9.08
N ARG A 303 7.69 -3.96 -9.63
CA ARG A 303 8.77 -4.93 -9.72
C ARG A 303 10.03 -4.27 -9.16
N GLY A 304 10.74 -4.97 -8.29
CA GLY A 304 12.02 -4.55 -7.74
C GLY A 304 13.01 -5.70 -7.63
N PHE A 305 14.08 -5.49 -6.85
CA PHE A 305 15.15 -6.46 -6.66
C PHE A 305 15.58 -6.53 -5.20
N THR A 306 15.95 -7.72 -4.73
CA THR A 306 16.49 -7.96 -3.37
C THR A 306 17.61 -8.99 -3.42
N ASN A 307 18.53 -8.93 -2.46
CA ASN A 307 19.58 -9.92 -2.24
C ASN A 307 19.28 -10.85 -1.05
N LYS A 308 18.15 -10.67 -0.36
CA LYS A 308 17.73 -11.46 0.79
C LYS A 308 16.25 -11.82 0.70
N ILE A 309 15.94 -13.08 1.01
CA ILE A 309 14.59 -13.62 1.09
C ILE A 309 14.43 -14.38 2.39
N VAL A 310 13.29 -14.21 3.05
CA VAL A 310 12.85 -15.03 4.18
C VAL A 310 11.84 -16.05 3.67
N GLU A 311 12.13 -17.32 3.91
CA GLU A 311 11.28 -18.47 3.62
C GLU A 311 10.63 -18.95 4.92
N ILE A 312 9.31 -18.90 5.01
CA ILE A 312 8.51 -19.34 6.16
C ILE A 312 7.70 -20.57 5.74
N GLU A 313 7.79 -21.64 6.52
CA GLU A 313 6.97 -22.84 6.36
C GLU A 313 6.02 -23.00 7.55
N THR A 314 4.74 -23.27 7.30
CA THR A 314 3.73 -23.52 8.34
C THR A 314 3.41 -25.00 8.50
N ALA A 315 2.78 -25.38 9.61
CA ALA A 315 2.39 -26.75 9.94
C ALA A 315 1.41 -27.35 8.93
N SER A 316 0.50 -26.53 8.38
CA SER A 316 -0.35 -26.94 7.28
C SER A 316 0.36 -26.99 5.92
N GLY A 317 1.63 -26.57 5.83
CA GLY A 317 2.49 -26.73 4.66
C GLY A 317 2.48 -25.54 3.69
N ARG A 318 2.08 -24.35 4.13
CA ARG A 318 2.28 -23.11 3.36
C ARG A 318 3.77 -22.81 3.29
N LYS A 319 4.24 -22.41 2.11
CA LYS A 319 5.60 -21.89 1.89
C LYS A 319 5.50 -20.44 1.46
N ILE A 320 5.93 -19.53 2.32
CA ILE A 320 5.85 -18.09 2.09
C ILE A 320 7.27 -17.60 1.85
N ARG A 321 7.47 -16.93 0.72
CA ARG A 321 8.76 -16.38 0.32
C ARG A 321 8.60 -14.90 0.07
N VAL A 322 9.19 -14.10 0.93
CA VAL A 322 9.05 -12.65 0.94
C VAL A 322 10.37 -12.01 1.32
N THR A 323 10.50 -10.73 1.09
CA THR A 323 11.62 -9.95 1.62
C THR A 323 11.60 -9.92 3.16
N PRO A 324 12.76 -9.73 3.81
CA PRO A 324 12.86 -9.67 5.28
C PRO A 324 11.91 -8.68 5.95
N GLU A 325 11.61 -7.57 5.28
CA GLU A 325 10.80 -6.46 5.75
C GLU A 325 9.30 -6.63 5.47
N HIS A 326 8.90 -7.66 4.70
CA HIS A 326 7.49 -7.95 4.42
C HIS A 326 6.77 -8.34 5.71
N LYS A 327 5.62 -7.70 5.99
CA LYS A 327 4.83 -8.00 7.19
C LYS A 327 3.79 -9.07 6.92
N LEU A 328 3.65 -10.01 7.84
CA LEU A 328 2.60 -11.03 7.83
C LEU A 328 1.77 -10.92 9.11
N VAL A 329 0.49 -11.28 9.02
CA VAL A 329 -0.44 -11.21 10.16
C VAL A 329 -0.22 -12.44 11.05
N ILE A 330 0.34 -12.23 12.24
CA ILE A 330 0.57 -13.23 13.28
C ILE A 330 -0.47 -13.06 14.39
N PHE A 331 -0.95 -14.16 14.94
CA PHE A 331 -1.82 -14.18 16.11
C PHE A 331 -1.00 -14.33 17.38
N ASN A 332 -1.10 -13.30 18.21
CA ASN A 332 -0.56 -13.23 19.54
C ASN A 332 -1.58 -13.77 20.56
N PRO A 333 -1.23 -14.79 21.37
CA PRO A 333 -2.12 -15.37 22.38
C PRO A 333 -2.66 -14.41 23.45
N GLU A 334 -2.05 -13.23 23.60
CA GLU A 334 -2.45 -12.20 24.57
C GLU A 334 -3.12 -10.99 23.91
N LYS A 335 -2.67 -10.61 22.70
CA LYS A 335 -3.04 -9.33 22.07
C LYS A 335 -3.89 -9.47 20.81
N GLY A 336 -4.10 -10.69 20.31
CA GLY A 336 -4.90 -10.94 19.10
C GLY A 336 -4.06 -10.85 17.85
N PHE A 337 -4.58 -10.29 16.76
CA PHE A 337 -3.85 -10.21 15.48
C PHE A 337 -2.89 -9.03 15.45
N GLU A 338 -1.62 -9.30 15.21
CA GLU A 338 -0.55 -8.32 15.02
C GLU A 338 0.18 -8.57 13.70
N GLU A 339 0.77 -7.55 13.11
CA GLU A 339 1.61 -7.71 11.92
C GLU A 339 3.07 -7.86 12.35
N ILE A 340 3.80 -8.86 11.87
CA ILE A 340 5.21 -9.06 12.19
C ILE A 340 6.02 -9.11 10.90
N GLU A 341 7.16 -8.42 10.86
CA GLU A 341 8.10 -8.50 9.74
C GLU A 341 8.65 -9.92 9.60
N ALA A 342 8.81 -10.40 8.37
CA ALA A 342 9.22 -11.77 8.08
C ALA A 342 10.52 -12.16 8.80
N ARG A 343 11.49 -11.23 8.91
CA ARG A 343 12.76 -11.45 9.64
C ARG A 343 12.60 -11.73 11.13
N ASN A 344 11.50 -11.29 11.74
CA ASN A 344 11.22 -11.44 13.17
C ASN A 344 10.27 -12.61 13.46
N ILE A 345 9.76 -13.29 12.43
CA ILE A 345 8.91 -14.45 12.60
C ILE A 345 9.77 -15.64 13.04
N GLN A 346 9.30 -16.35 14.06
CA GLN A 346 9.98 -17.50 14.64
C GLN A 346 9.06 -18.74 14.58
N ALA A 347 9.67 -19.93 14.64
CA ALA A 347 8.91 -21.17 14.79
C ALA A 347 8.12 -21.15 16.11
N GLY A 348 6.89 -21.67 16.08
CA GLY A 348 5.92 -21.64 17.18
C GLY A 348 4.95 -20.45 17.16
N MET A 349 5.18 -19.43 16.33
CA MET A 349 4.23 -18.33 16.11
C MET A 349 3.04 -18.79 15.26
N PHE A 350 1.86 -18.18 15.40
CA PHE A 350 0.66 -18.57 14.65
C PHE A 350 0.33 -17.57 13.54
N LEU A 351 0.49 -17.96 12.28
CA LEU A 351 0.10 -17.15 11.14
C LEU A 351 -1.42 -17.16 10.93
N ALA A 352 -2.00 -15.99 10.72
CA ALA A 352 -3.39 -15.86 10.28
C ALA A 352 -3.51 -16.20 8.80
N ILE A 353 -4.32 -17.21 8.49
CA ILE A 353 -4.52 -17.73 7.14
C ILE A 353 -6.00 -17.63 6.73
N PRO A 354 -6.32 -17.48 5.43
CA PRO A 354 -7.70 -17.53 4.97
C PRO A 354 -8.36 -18.88 5.27
N ARG A 355 -9.43 -18.86 6.06
CA ARG A 355 -10.27 -20.03 6.35
C ARG A 355 -11.43 -20.15 5.36
N LYS A 356 -12.17 -19.07 5.18
CA LYS A 356 -13.35 -19.01 4.30
C LYS A 356 -13.29 -17.77 3.42
N ILE A 357 -13.05 -17.98 2.13
CA ILE A 357 -12.98 -16.94 1.12
C ILE A 357 -14.36 -16.79 0.48
N ARG A 358 -15.07 -15.69 0.76
CA ARG A 358 -16.38 -15.42 0.16
C ARG A 358 -16.21 -14.68 -1.17
N ILE A 359 -16.70 -15.28 -2.25
CA ILE A 359 -16.73 -14.68 -3.60
C ILE A 359 -18.19 -14.51 -4.00
N LEU A 360 -18.57 -13.30 -4.42
CA LEU A 360 -19.89 -13.02 -4.98
C LEU A 360 -19.94 -13.54 -6.42
N ALA A 361 -20.15 -14.84 -6.58
CA ALA A 361 -20.15 -15.50 -7.88
C ALA A 361 -21.57 -15.52 -8.49
N GLU A 362 -21.71 -14.95 -9.69
CA GLU A 362 -22.88 -15.14 -10.53
C GLU A 362 -22.84 -16.47 -11.31
N LYS A 363 -23.95 -16.84 -11.96
CA LYS A 363 -23.98 -18.00 -12.87
C LYS A 363 -23.02 -17.78 -14.04
N VAL A 364 -21.92 -18.53 -14.05
CA VAL A 364 -20.90 -18.44 -15.11
C VAL A 364 -21.43 -19.03 -16.41
N LYS A 365 -21.43 -18.22 -17.48
CA LYS A 365 -21.79 -18.66 -18.83
C LYS A 365 -20.73 -19.62 -19.38
N LEU A 366 -21.18 -20.64 -20.10
CA LEU A 366 -20.28 -21.54 -20.81
C LEU A 366 -19.64 -20.78 -21.98
N PRO A 367 -18.31 -20.83 -22.19
CA PRO A 367 -17.59 -20.05 -23.20
C PRO A 367 -17.76 -20.66 -24.62
N ILE A 368 -19.01 -20.75 -25.07
CA ILE A 368 -19.41 -21.36 -26.35
C ILE A 368 -18.72 -20.63 -27.52
N GLU A 369 -18.50 -19.32 -27.41
CA GLU A 369 -17.80 -18.52 -28.40
C GLU A 369 -16.40 -19.04 -28.77
N ARG A 370 -15.68 -19.68 -27.83
CA ARG A 370 -14.35 -20.24 -28.11
C ARG A 370 -14.40 -21.36 -29.16
N LEU A 371 -15.56 -22.01 -29.32
CA LEU A 371 -15.77 -23.04 -30.35
C LEU A 371 -15.92 -22.44 -31.76
N ALA A 372 -16.12 -21.12 -31.90
CA ALA A 372 -16.26 -20.47 -33.20
C ALA A 372 -14.98 -20.50 -34.05
N LYS A 373 -13.81 -20.76 -33.42
CA LYS A 373 -12.53 -20.96 -34.14
C LYS A 373 -12.51 -22.21 -35.03
N TYR A 374 -13.45 -23.13 -34.83
CA TYR A 374 -13.61 -24.32 -35.66
C TYR A 374 -14.69 -24.08 -36.73
N ASP A 375 -14.28 -23.96 -37.99
CA ASP A 375 -15.16 -23.59 -39.12
C ASP A 375 -16.33 -24.55 -39.40
N ASP A 376 -16.23 -25.78 -38.92
CA ASP A 376 -17.21 -26.84 -39.07
C ASP A 376 -18.26 -26.87 -37.95
N VAL A 377 -18.15 -26.05 -36.90
CA VAL A 377 -19.14 -26.00 -35.81
C VAL A 377 -20.36 -25.18 -36.24
N VAL A 378 -21.55 -25.79 -36.11
CA VAL A 378 -22.81 -25.20 -36.54
C VAL A 378 -23.89 -25.35 -35.46
N SER A 379 -24.80 -24.38 -35.41
CA SER A 379 -26.09 -24.51 -34.73
C SER A 379 -27.01 -25.43 -35.50
N ARG A 380 -27.66 -26.36 -34.80
CA ARG A 380 -28.74 -27.23 -35.28
C ARG A 380 -30.07 -26.95 -34.56
N ASP A 381 -30.12 -25.85 -33.82
CA ASP A 381 -31.31 -25.41 -33.10
C ASP A 381 -32.26 -24.68 -34.06
N GLU A 382 -33.35 -25.34 -34.45
CA GLU A 382 -34.27 -24.82 -35.48
C GLU A 382 -34.98 -23.54 -35.07
N ALA A 383 -35.41 -23.46 -33.80
CA ALA A 383 -36.11 -22.29 -33.26
C ALA A 383 -35.15 -21.09 -33.23
N PHE A 384 -33.96 -21.27 -32.67
CA PHE A 384 -32.93 -20.23 -32.63
C PHE A 384 -32.52 -19.79 -34.05
N ASN A 385 -32.30 -20.74 -34.95
CA ASN A 385 -31.88 -20.46 -36.32
C ASN A 385 -32.95 -19.68 -37.11
N LYS A 386 -34.23 -19.85 -36.79
CA LYS A 386 -35.31 -19.08 -37.42
C LYS A 386 -35.27 -17.61 -36.98
N GLU A 387 -35.10 -17.36 -35.69
CA GLU A 387 -34.98 -16.02 -35.13
C GLU A 387 -33.73 -15.29 -35.64
N LEU A 388 -32.59 -15.98 -35.65
CA LEU A 388 -31.32 -15.44 -36.15
C LEU A 388 -31.40 -15.00 -37.62
N ARG A 389 -32.20 -15.68 -38.45
CA ARG A 389 -32.41 -15.29 -39.85
C ARG A 389 -33.17 -13.98 -39.98
N SER A 390 -34.20 -13.79 -39.16
CA SER A 390 -34.92 -12.52 -39.10
C SER A 390 -33.97 -11.38 -38.72
N LEU A 391 -33.09 -11.62 -37.73
CA LEU A 391 -32.07 -10.67 -37.34
C LEU A 391 -31.07 -10.41 -38.48
N LEU A 392 -30.56 -11.45 -39.15
CA LEU A 392 -29.66 -11.32 -40.31
C LEU A 392 -30.27 -10.51 -41.45
N LEU A 393 -31.54 -10.72 -41.77
CA LEU A 393 -32.26 -9.95 -42.79
C LEU A 393 -32.39 -8.48 -42.38
N ALA A 394 -32.68 -8.19 -41.11
CA ALA A 394 -32.68 -6.83 -40.57
C ALA A 394 -31.30 -6.19 -40.64
N THR A 395 -30.23 -6.91 -40.28
CA THR A 395 -28.84 -6.41 -40.36
C THR A 395 -28.44 -6.05 -41.79
N MET A 396 -28.92 -6.82 -42.78
CA MET A 396 -28.68 -6.52 -44.19
C MET A 396 -29.42 -5.26 -44.66
N LYS A 397 -30.64 -5.01 -44.16
CA LYS A 397 -31.40 -3.77 -44.45
C LYS A 397 -30.75 -2.53 -43.83
N LEU A 398 -30.09 -2.68 -42.67
CA LEU A 398 -29.40 -1.61 -41.96
C LEU A 398 -27.98 -1.29 -42.50
N GLY A 399 -27.58 -1.86 -43.65
CA GLY A 399 -26.28 -1.56 -44.28
C GLY A 399 -25.04 -2.15 -43.58
N LYS A 400 -25.18 -2.88 -42.46
CA LYS A 400 -24.06 -3.43 -41.67
C LYS A 400 -23.42 -4.71 -42.24
N LEU A 401 -23.66 -5.02 -43.51
CA LEU A 401 -23.19 -6.25 -44.16
C LEU A 401 -21.66 -6.31 -44.27
N ASN A 402 -21.00 -5.18 -44.54
CA ASN A 402 -19.54 -5.12 -44.65
C ASN A 402 -18.83 -5.41 -43.32
N GLU A 403 -19.43 -5.00 -42.20
CA GLU A 403 -18.90 -5.27 -40.85
C GLU A 403 -18.98 -6.78 -40.52
N LEU A 404 -20.09 -7.43 -40.89
CA LEU A 404 -20.27 -8.88 -40.76
C LEU A 404 -19.29 -9.68 -41.61
N LEU A 405 -19.02 -9.25 -42.85
CA LEU A 405 -18.05 -9.90 -43.73
C LEU A 405 -16.64 -9.86 -43.11
N LYS A 406 -16.22 -8.69 -42.60
CA LYS A 406 -14.92 -8.50 -41.96
C LYS A 406 -14.75 -9.35 -40.69
N LYS A 407 -15.80 -9.47 -39.86
CA LYS A 407 -15.75 -10.24 -38.60
C LYS A 407 -15.88 -11.76 -38.77
N THR A 408 -16.51 -12.25 -39.84
CA THR A 408 -16.79 -13.70 -40.03
C THR A 408 -15.89 -14.40 -41.05
N GLY A 409 -15.25 -13.65 -41.96
CA GLY A 409 -14.51 -14.20 -43.10
C GLY A 409 -15.38 -14.97 -44.10
N LEU A 410 -16.71 -14.85 -44.02
CA LEU A 410 -17.65 -15.51 -44.93
C LEU A 410 -17.89 -14.65 -46.18
N SER A 411 -18.15 -15.28 -47.33
CA SER A 411 -18.46 -14.53 -48.55
C SER A 411 -19.87 -13.94 -48.50
N LYS A 412 -20.08 -12.81 -49.19
CA LYS A 412 -21.39 -12.15 -49.35
C LYS A 412 -22.48 -13.09 -49.87
N LYS A 413 -22.10 -13.98 -50.81
CA LYS A 413 -22.97 -15.05 -51.33
C LYS A 413 -23.39 -16.04 -50.24
N THR A 414 -22.47 -16.41 -49.34
CA THR A 414 -22.74 -17.36 -48.25
C THR A 414 -23.67 -16.77 -47.20
N ILE A 415 -23.43 -15.52 -46.77
CA ILE A 415 -24.29 -14.84 -45.78
C ILE A 415 -25.71 -14.66 -46.33
N ARG A 416 -25.85 -14.21 -47.59
CA ARG A 416 -27.15 -14.11 -48.26
C ARG A 416 -27.84 -15.47 -48.35
N ALA A 417 -27.13 -16.52 -48.73
CA ALA A 417 -27.70 -17.86 -48.79
C ALA A 417 -28.21 -18.33 -47.41
N LEU A 418 -27.49 -18.05 -46.32
CA LEU A 418 -27.90 -18.43 -44.96
C LEU A 418 -29.11 -17.63 -44.45
N ALA A 419 -29.27 -16.39 -44.90
CA ALA A 419 -30.41 -15.53 -44.57
C ALA A 419 -31.70 -15.95 -45.31
N TYR A 420 -31.61 -16.25 -46.61
CA TYR A 420 -32.78 -16.53 -47.46
C TYR A 420 -33.10 -18.02 -47.63
N LYS A 421 -32.12 -18.94 -47.61
CA LYS A 421 -32.38 -20.38 -47.74
C LYS A 421 -32.66 -21.01 -46.38
N ARG A 422 -33.68 -21.87 -46.32
CA ARG A 422 -34.01 -22.74 -45.17
C ARG A 422 -32.97 -23.88 -45.01
N SER A 423 -31.70 -23.54 -44.84
CA SER A 423 -30.69 -24.53 -44.41
C SER A 423 -30.97 -24.94 -42.96
N SER A 424 -30.83 -26.21 -42.58
CA SER A 424 -31.03 -26.64 -41.19
C SER A 424 -29.88 -26.26 -40.24
N SER A 425 -28.83 -25.59 -40.74
CA SER A 425 -27.65 -25.27 -39.92
C SER A 425 -27.07 -23.89 -40.17
N ILE A 426 -26.64 -23.20 -39.11
CA ILE A 426 -25.97 -21.90 -39.18
C ILE A 426 -24.58 -21.97 -38.53
N PRO A 427 -23.49 -21.50 -39.17
CA PRO A 427 -22.15 -21.52 -38.58
C PRO A 427 -22.05 -20.71 -37.27
N LEU A 428 -21.39 -21.27 -36.26
CA LEU A 428 -21.25 -20.60 -34.95
C LEU A 428 -20.51 -19.26 -35.05
N LYS A 429 -19.51 -19.15 -35.93
CA LYS A 429 -18.80 -17.88 -36.17
C LYS A 429 -19.70 -16.73 -36.63
N LEU A 430 -20.79 -17.03 -37.35
CA LEU A 430 -21.78 -16.03 -37.74
C LEU A 430 -22.62 -15.59 -36.53
N ILE A 431 -23.00 -16.53 -35.66
CA ILE A 431 -23.76 -16.27 -34.43
C ILE A 431 -22.94 -15.39 -33.48
N VAL A 432 -21.66 -15.72 -33.27
CA VAL A 432 -20.75 -14.91 -32.43
C VAL A 432 -20.58 -13.50 -32.99
N ALA A 433 -20.40 -13.37 -34.31
CA ALA A 433 -20.27 -12.05 -34.94
C ALA A 433 -21.54 -11.18 -34.79
N LEU A 434 -22.73 -11.77 -34.94
CA LEU A 434 -23.99 -11.07 -34.73
C LEU A 434 -24.18 -10.66 -33.27
N LYS A 435 -23.87 -11.56 -32.33
CA LYS A 435 -23.90 -11.25 -30.90
C LYS A 435 -22.96 -10.09 -30.54
N ASN A 436 -21.77 -10.05 -31.12
CA ASN A 436 -20.82 -8.93 -30.92
C ASN A 436 -21.31 -7.60 -31.51
N ILE A 437 -22.26 -7.61 -32.44
CA ILE A 437 -22.84 -6.39 -33.05
C ILE A 437 -24.05 -5.90 -32.24
N TYR A 438 -24.87 -6.81 -31.72
CA TYR A 438 -26.16 -6.49 -31.11
C TYR A 438 -26.24 -6.67 -29.59
N GLY A 439 -25.30 -7.40 -28.97
CA GLY A 439 -25.15 -7.56 -27.51
C GLY A 439 -26.21 -8.41 -26.80
N SER A 440 -27.46 -8.44 -27.28
CA SER A 440 -28.64 -8.95 -26.57
C SER A 440 -29.04 -10.40 -26.89
N MET A 441 -28.18 -11.19 -27.56
CA MET A 441 -28.55 -12.52 -28.05
C MET A 441 -27.88 -13.67 -27.26
N ASP A 442 -28.65 -14.71 -26.94
CA ASP A 442 -28.13 -15.95 -26.35
C ASP A 442 -27.51 -16.92 -27.38
N TYR A 443 -26.90 -18.01 -26.89
CA TYR A 443 -26.39 -19.07 -27.76
C TYR A 443 -27.44 -20.17 -27.97
N PRO A 444 -27.40 -20.88 -29.12
CA PRO A 444 -28.32 -21.99 -29.39
C PRO A 444 -28.10 -23.13 -28.39
N LYS A 445 -29.13 -23.97 -28.17
CA LYS A 445 -29.02 -25.11 -27.24
C LYS A 445 -28.50 -26.38 -27.91
N VAL A 446 -28.62 -26.47 -29.24
CA VAL A 446 -28.28 -27.67 -30.01
C VAL A 446 -27.20 -27.36 -31.04
N PHE A 447 -26.08 -28.08 -30.95
CA PHE A 447 -24.92 -27.91 -31.82
C PHE A 447 -24.61 -29.18 -32.60
N GLY A 448 -23.83 -29.04 -33.67
CA GLY A 448 -23.30 -30.17 -34.42
C GLY A 448 -22.08 -29.76 -35.26
N LEU A 449 -21.57 -30.70 -36.03
CA LEU A 449 -20.53 -30.45 -37.03
C LEU A 449 -21.13 -30.47 -38.43
N ARG A 450 -20.64 -29.62 -39.34
CA ARG A 450 -21.18 -29.44 -40.69
C ARG A 450 -21.29 -30.74 -41.48
N ARG A 451 -20.28 -31.62 -41.35
CA ARG A 451 -20.20 -32.93 -42.04
C ARG A 451 -20.69 -34.11 -41.19
N SER A 452 -21.27 -33.86 -40.02
CA SER A 452 -21.80 -34.89 -39.12
C SER A 452 -23.31 -34.72 -38.94
N LYS A 453 -24.02 -35.85 -38.82
CA LYS A 453 -25.43 -35.88 -38.43
C LYS A 453 -25.62 -35.87 -36.90
N LEU A 454 -24.55 -36.13 -36.14
CA LEU A 454 -24.60 -36.13 -34.68
C LEU A 454 -24.87 -34.71 -34.16
N THR A 455 -25.90 -34.58 -33.34
CA THR A 455 -26.25 -33.35 -32.63
C THR A 455 -26.00 -33.50 -31.14
N ILE A 456 -25.69 -32.38 -30.49
CA ILE A 456 -25.29 -32.33 -29.08
C ILE A 456 -26.04 -31.20 -28.42
N LYS A 457 -26.70 -31.49 -27.30
CA LYS A 457 -27.25 -30.45 -26.43
C LYS A 457 -26.14 -29.88 -25.56
N MET A 458 -26.09 -28.56 -25.38
CA MET A 458 -25.12 -27.94 -24.48
C MET A 458 -25.84 -26.98 -23.53
N PRO A 459 -25.47 -26.96 -22.24
CA PRO A 459 -25.96 -25.95 -21.33
C PRO A 459 -25.34 -24.58 -21.66
N ASN A 460 -26.07 -23.50 -21.38
CA ASN A 460 -25.59 -22.13 -21.58
C ASN A 460 -24.76 -21.61 -20.39
N VAL A 461 -24.78 -22.33 -19.26
CA VAL A 461 -24.04 -22.03 -18.03
C VAL A 461 -23.28 -23.26 -17.56
N VAL A 462 -22.27 -23.06 -16.72
CA VAL A 462 -21.56 -24.16 -16.05
C VAL A 462 -22.45 -24.71 -14.93
N THR A 463 -22.91 -25.95 -15.08
CA THR A 463 -23.76 -26.64 -14.08
C THR A 463 -22.93 -27.53 -13.17
N GLU A 464 -23.51 -27.99 -12.06
CA GLU A 464 -22.87 -28.95 -11.16
C GLU A 464 -22.48 -30.25 -11.88
N GLU A 465 -23.34 -30.77 -12.76
CA GLU A 465 -23.05 -31.99 -13.51
C GLU A 465 -21.88 -31.81 -14.48
N LEU A 466 -21.80 -30.65 -15.14
CA LEU A 466 -20.68 -30.35 -16.03
C LEU A 466 -19.38 -30.20 -15.25
N ALA A 467 -19.42 -29.56 -14.09
CA ALA A 467 -18.28 -29.42 -13.20
C ALA A 467 -17.80 -30.77 -12.67
N GLU A 468 -18.70 -31.64 -12.22
CA GLU A 468 -18.36 -33.02 -11.80
C GLU A 468 -17.74 -33.82 -12.95
N LEU A 469 -18.31 -33.71 -14.15
CA LEU A 469 -17.75 -34.36 -15.34
C LEU A 469 -16.34 -33.85 -15.67
N LEU A 470 -16.10 -32.54 -15.59
CA LEU A 470 -14.78 -31.96 -15.79
C LEU A 470 -13.77 -32.50 -14.77
N GLY A 471 -14.15 -32.62 -13.50
CA GLY A 471 -13.31 -33.22 -12.46
C GLY A 471 -12.95 -34.68 -12.75
N LEU A 472 -13.92 -35.49 -13.20
CA LEU A 472 -13.68 -36.88 -13.61
C LEU A 472 -12.77 -36.98 -14.84
N ILE A 473 -12.90 -36.06 -15.79
CA ILE A 473 -12.03 -36.06 -16.99
C ILE A 473 -10.60 -35.63 -16.64
N ILE A 474 -10.44 -34.62 -15.78
CA ILE A 474 -9.12 -34.15 -15.36
C ILE A 474 -8.36 -35.23 -14.59
N SER A 475 -9.05 -36.00 -13.75
CA SER A 475 -8.46 -37.12 -12.98
C SER A 475 -8.12 -38.33 -13.85
N ASP A 476 -9.10 -39.14 -14.24
CA ASP A 476 -8.89 -40.41 -14.96
C ASP A 476 -9.29 -40.37 -16.45
N GLY A 477 -9.64 -39.19 -16.97
CA GLY A 477 -10.04 -39.03 -18.37
C GLY A 477 -8.89 -38.88 -19.38
N LEU A 478 -9.18 -39.14 -20.66
CA LEU A 478 -8.31 -38.85 -21.79
C LEU A 478 -9.11 -38.23 -22.93
N ILE A 479 -8.64 -37.10 -23.45
CA ILE A 479 -9.25 -36.45 -24.61
C ILE A 479 -8.37 -36.71 -25.82
N THR A 480 -8.95 -37.31 -26.86
CA THR A 480 -8.34 -37.41 -28.19
C THR A 480 -8.94 -36.34 -29.11
N LYS A 481 -8.46 -36.25 -30.36
CA LYS A 481 -9.05 -35.34 -31.36
C LYS A 481 -10.55 -35.56 -31.61
N ARG A 482 -11.05 -36.77 -31.39
CA ARG A 482 -12.43 -37.17 -31.78
C ARG A 482 -13.20 -37.92 -30.70
N SER A 483 -12.62 -38.18 -29.54
CA SER A 483 -13.30 -38.88 -28.45
C SER A 483 -12.84 -38.40 -27.08
N VAL A 484 -13.73 -38.56 -26.10
CA VAL A 484 -13.44 -38.45 -24.68
C VAL A 484 -13.53 -39.85 -24.09
N ARG A 485 -12.49 -40.26 -23.37
CA ARG A 485 -12.40 -41.54 -22.68
C ARG A 485 -12.28 -41.32 -21.18
N PHE A 486 -12.81 -42.24 -20.39
CA PHE A 486 -12.67 -42.27 -18.94
C PHE A 486 -12.35 -43.69 -18.51
N PHE A 487 -11.29 -43.87 -17.73
CA PHE A 487 -10.82 -45.19 -17.31
C PHE A 487 -11.09 -45.39 -15.82
N SER A 488 -11.75 -46.48 -15.45
CA SER A 488 -11.95 -46.80 -14.03
C SER A 488 -12.35 -48.25 -13.88
N ASN A 489 -11.74 -48.96 -12.94
CA ASN A 489 -12.17 -50.33 -12.61
C ASN A 489 -13.47 -50.36 -11.80
N ASP A 490 -13.89 -49.23 -11.20
CA ASP A 490 -15.16 -49.12 -10.48
C ASP A 490 -16.33 -48.94 -11.47
N LYS A 491 -17.23 -49.93 -11.49
CA LYS A 491 -18.42 -49.92 -12.37
C LYS A 491 -19.37 -48.76 -12.06
N ILE A 492 -19.50 -48.36 -10.79
CA ILE A 492 -20.40 -47.28 -10.38
C ILE A 492 -19.92 -45.94 -10.95
N LEU A 493 -18.59 -45.70 -10.96
CA LEU A 493 -18.03 -44.49 -11.57
C LEU A 493 -18.20 -44.48 -13.09
N ARG A 494 -18.03 -45.64 -13.75
CA ARG A 494 -18.30 -45.74 -15.20
C ARG A 494 -19.76 -45.45 -15.53
N GLU A 495 -20.70 -45.98 -14.76
CA GLU A 495 -22.13 -45.66 -14.94
C GLU A 495 -22.47 -44.19 -14.63
N ARG A 496 -21.85 -43.59 -13.60
CA ARG A 496 -21.99 -42.15 -13.32
C ARG A 496 -21.48 -41.31 -14.48
N PHE A 497 -20.33 -41.65 -15.07
CA PHE A 497 -19.79 -40.96 -16.23
C PHE A 497 -20.72 -41.06 -17.46
N LYS A 498 -21.26 -42.27 -17.72
CA LYS A 498 -22.27 -42.49 -18.78
C LYS A 498 -23.52 -41.63 -18.55
N TYR A 499 -24.02 -41.60 -17.31
CA TYR A 499 -25.16 -40.77 -16.92
C TYR A 499 -24.91 -39.29 -17.18
N LEU A 500 -23.76 -38.74 -16.74
CA LEU A 500 -23.41 -37.34 -16.95
C LEU A 500 -23.34 -37.00 -18.45
N MET A 501 -22.71 -37.85 -19.27
CA MET A 501 -22.63 -37.67 -20.71
C MET A 501 -24.01 -37.69 -21.39
N LYS A 502 -24.89 -38.62 -20.99
CA LYS A 502 -26.25 -38.70 -21.51
C LYS A 502 -27.09 -37.50 -21.09
N ASN A 503 -27.05 -37.12 -19.82
CA ASN A 503 -27.87 -36.04 -19.28
C ASN A 503 -27.46 -34.65 -19.82
N LEU A 504 -26.15 -34.36 -19.83
CA LEU A 504 -25.64 -33.07 -20.31
C LEU A 504 -25.73 -32.93 -21.83
N PHE A 505 -25.31 -33.96 -22.56
CA PHE A 505 -25.04 -33.87 -23.99
C PHE A 505 -26.02 -34.65 -24.87
N GLY A 506 -26.83 -35.54 -24.28
CA GLY A 506 -27.73 -36.43 -25.02
C GLY A 506 -27.01 -37.56 -25.76
N ILE A 507 -25.77 -37.90 -25.37
CA ILE A 507 -24.94 -38.90 -26.06
C ILE A 507 -24.71 -40.13 -25.20
N GLU A 508 -25.00 -41.30 -25.77
CA GLU A 508 -24.68 -42.59 -25.17
C GLU A 508 -23.18 -42.88 -25.25
N ALA A 509 -22.59 -43.24 -24.11
CA ALA A 509 -21.18 -43.58 -24.01
C ALA A 509 -20.98 -45.10 -24.01
N LYS A 510 -19.98 -45.59 -24.74
CA LYS A 510 -19.73 -47.03 -24.92
C LYS A 510 -18.67 -47.53 -23.96
N GLU A 511 -18.98 -48.59 -23.22
CA GLU A 511 -18.00 -49.28 -22.38
C GLU A 511 -17.12 -50.19 -23.23
N LYS A 512 -15.80 -50.18 -22.98
CA LYS A 512 -14.81 -51.00 -23.67
C LYS A 512 -13.67 -51.35 -22.70
N LEU A 513 -13.05 -52.50 -22.92
CA LEU A 513 -11.81 -52.87 -22.26
C LEU A 513 -10.63 -52.27 -23.03
N PHE A 514 -9.81 -51.45 -22.36
CA PHE A 514 -8.64 -50.80 -22.95
C PHE A 514 -7.36 -51.41 -22.34
N GLY A 515 -6.83 -52.44 -22.99
CA GLY A 515 -5.75 -53.24 -22.42
C GLY A 515 -6.24 -53.98 -21.17
N THR A 516 -5.75 -53.59 -19.99
CA THR A 516 -6.09 -54.22 -18.70
C THR A 516 -7.12 -53.46 -17.87
N VAL A 517 -7.61 -52.29 -18.34
CA VAL A 517 -8.50 -51.41 -17.57
C VAL A 517 -9.82 -51.19 -18.32
N TYR A 518 -10.94 -51.31 -17.61
CA TYR A 518 -12.25 -50.97 -18.17
C TYR A 518 -12.41 -49.46 -18.30
N GLY A 519 -12.99 -49.01 -19.41
CA GLY A 519 -13.22 -47.59 -19.65
C GLY A 519 -14.48 -47.32 -20.46
N VAL A 520 -14.88 -46.06 -20.47
CA VAL A 520 -16.03 -45.53 -21.21
C VAL A 520 -15.52 -44.58 -22.28
N GLU A 521 -15.97 -44.74 -23.52
CA GLU A 521 -15.60 -43.89 -24.65
C GLU A 521 -16.83 -43.21 -25.29
N VAL A 522 -16.72 -41.90 -25.47
CA VAL A 522 -17.67 -41.07 -26.22
C VAL A 522 -16.98 -40.57 -27.48
N HIS A 523 -17.44 -41.02 -28.65
CA HIS A 523 -16.93 -40.55 -29.95
C HIS A 523 -17.62 -39.26 -30.38
N SER A 524 -17.15 -38.13 -29.86
CA SER A 524 -17.60 -36.80 -30.28
C SER A 524 -16.44 -35.80 -30.34
N ALA A 525 -16.09 -35.38 -31.56
CA ALA A 525 -15.08 -34.35 -31.77
C ALA A 525 -15.53 -32.98 -31.21
N LEU A 526 -16.84 -32.71 -31.17
CA LEU A 526 -17.36 -31.46 -30.63
C LEU A 526 -17.25 -31.40 -29.10
N ILE A 527 -17.55 -32.49 -28.38
CA ILE A 527 -17.33 -32.56 -26.92
C ILE A 527 -15.83 -32.50 -26.62
N ALA A 528 -15.00 -33.24 -27.36
CA ALA A 528 -13.55 -33.18 -27.19
C ALA A 528 -12.97 -31.77 -27.39
N ARG A 529 -13.53 -30.98 -28.33
CA ARG A 529 -13.19 -29.56 -28.50
C ARG A 529 -13.68 -28.72 -27.31
N LEU A 530 -14.93 -28.89 -26.88
CA LEU A 530 -15.48 -28.17 -25.72
C LEU A 530 -14.63 -28.38 -24.46
N MET A 531 -14.29 -29.63 -24.13
CA MET A 531 -13.47 -29.95 -22.95
C MET A 531 -12.08 -29.31 -23.03
N ARG A 532 -11.48 -29.22 -24.23
CA ARG A 532 -10.22 -28.48 -24.44
C ARG A 532 -10.39 -26.97 -24.25
N GLU A 533 -11.48 -26.38 -24.74
CA GLU A 533 -11.75 -24.94 -24.53
C GLU A 533 -12.06 -24.60 -23.07
N LEU A 534 -12.52 -25.58 -22.29
CA LEU A 534 -12.71 -25.51 -20.84
C LEU A 534 -11.42 -25.79 -20.04
N GLY A 535 -10.29 -25.96 -20.72
CA GLY A 535 -8.98 -26.05 -20.07
C GLY A 535 -8.49 -27.45 -19.75
N VAL A 536 -9.12 -28.52 -20.25
CA VAL A 536 -8.57 -29.88 -20.12
C VAL A 536 -7.39 -30.08 -21.09
N PRO A 537 -6.18 -30.43 -20.61
CA PRO A 537 -5.00 -30.58 -21.46
C PRO A 537 -5.05 -31.77 -22.42
N GLU A 538 -4.54 -31.59 -23.64
CA GLU A 538 -4.43 -32.66 -24.66
C GLU A 538 -3.17 -33.52 -24.48
N LYS A 539 -2.07 -32.95 -23.95
CA LYS A 539 -0.78 -33.63 -23.75
C LYS A 539 -0.28 -33.44 -22.34
N LYS A 540 0.39 -34.46 -21.80
CA LYS A 540 0.94 -34.50 -20.42
C LYS A 540 -0.07 -34.00 -19.38
N LYS A 541 -1.31 -34.51 -19.44
CA LYS A 541 -2.44 -34.07 -18.60
C LYS A 541 -2.09 -34.03 -17.12
N SER A 542 -1.39 -35.06 -16.61
CA SER A 542 -0.95 -35.15 -15.22
C SER A 542 -0.09 -33.97 -14.74
N HIS A 543 0.68 -33.35 -15.64
CA HIS A 543 1.53 -32.18 -15.33
C HIS A 543 0.83 -30.86 -15.64
N ASN A 544 0.05 -30.81 -16.72
CA ASN A 544 -0.51 -29.56 -17.26
C ASN A 544 -1.95 -29.28 -16.80
N ALA A 545 -2.56 -30.18 -16.03
CA ALA A 545 -3.92 -29.98 -15.52
C ALA A 545 -3.97 -28.74 -14.62
N LYS A 546 -5.11 -28.07 -14.59
CA LYS A 546 -5.38 -26.97 -13.67
C LYS A 546 -6.86 -26.84 -13.44
N VAL A 547 -7.24 -26.11 -12.40
CA VAL A 547 -8.65 -25.76 -12.19
C VAL A 547 -9.09 -24.83 -13.33
N PRO A 548 -10.13 -25.17 -14.09
CA PRO A 548 -10.65 -24.29 -15.13
C PRO A 548 -11.02 -22.91 -14.58
N LYS A 549 -10.76 -21.85 -15.37
CA LYS A 549 -11.10 -20.47 -14.97
C LYS A 549 -12.59 -20.29 -14.72
N GLU A 550 -13.40 -21.01 -15.49
CA GLU A 550 -14.85 -21.02 -15.35
C GLU A 550 -15.28 -21.62 -14.00
N ILE A 551 -14.56 -22.62 -13.48
CA ILE A 551 -14.83 -23.23 -12.16
C ILE A 551 -14.41 -22.28 -11.04
N LEU A 552 -13.24 -21.63 -11.13
CA LEU A 552 -12.78 -20.65 -10.14
C LEU A 552 -13.80 -19.53 -9.89
N LYS A 553 -14.49 -19.09 -10.96
CA LYS A 553 -15.53 -18.04 -10.94
C LYS A 553 -16.93 -18.55 -10.63
N SER A 554 -17.16 -19.86 -10.65
CA SER A 554 -18.51 -20.45 -10.50
C SER A 554 -18.98 -20.42 -9.05
N PRO A 555 -20.28 -20.50 -8.75
CA PRO A 555 -20.80 -20.58 -7.38
C PRO A 555 -20.31 -21.82 -6.60
N ASP A 556 -20.42 -21.79 -5.28
CA ASP A 556 -19.81 -22.79 -4.37
C ASP A 556 -20.31 -24.22 -4.60
N ASN A 557 -21.57 -24.41 -4.98
CA ASN A 557 -22.14 -25.72 -5.31
C ASN A 557 -21.48 -26.33 -6.58
N VAL A 558 -21.19 -25.51 -7.58
CA VAL A 558 -20.49 -25.92 -8.81
C VAL A 558 -19.03 -26.24 -8.51
N VAL A 559 -18.37 -25.43 -7.67
CA VAL A 559 -17.02 -25.70 -7.16
C VAL A 559 -16.96 -27.03 -6.41
N ALA A 560 -17.92 -27.29 -5.52
CA ALA A 560 -18.02 -28.54 -4.79
C ALA A 560 -18.23 -29.74 -5.72
N ALA A 561 -19.05 -29.59 -6.77
CA ALA A 561 -19.24 -30.64 -7.78
C ALA A 561 -17.95 -30.95 -8.56
N PHE A 562 -17.15 -29.94 -8.90
CA PHE A 562 -15.85 -30.14 -9.54
C PHE A 562 -14.88 -30.90 -8.64
N LEU A 563 -14.75 -30.50 -7.37
CA LEU A 563 -13.92 -31.19 -6.37
C LEU A 563 -14.41 -32.63 -6.14
N ARG A 564 -15.73 -32.87 -6.19
CA ARG A 564 -16.32 -34.22 -6.14
C ARG A 564 -15.79 -35.07 -7.28
N GLY A 565 -15.84 -34.57 -8.52
CA GLY A 565 -15.31 -35.29 -9.68
C GLY A 565 -13.82 -35.63 -9.55
N LEU A 566 -12.99 -34.68 -9.11
CA LEU A 566 -11.55 -34.91 -8.89
C LEU A 566 -11.29 -35.96 -7.80
N PHE A 567 -11.99 -35.85 -6.66
CA PHE A 567 -11.83 -36.79 -5.55
C PHE A 567 -12.30 -38.20 -5.91
N LEU A 568 -13.37 -38.33 -6.69
CA LEU A 568 -13.89 -39.62 -7.14
C LEU A 568 -12.92 -40.36 -8.08
N GLY A 569 -12.15 -39.64 -8.90
CA GLY A 569 -11.03 -40.21 -9.65
C GLY A 569 -9.81 -40.46 -8.75
N ASP A 570 -8.98 -39.45 -8.55
CA ASP A 570 -7.64 -39.61 -7.94
C ASP A 570 -7.61 -39.54 -6.41
N GLY A 571 -8.71 -39.15 -5.77
CA GLY A 571 -8.77 -39.01 -4.31
C GLY A 571 -8.80 -40.35 -3.58
N SER A 572 -8.23 -40.38 -2.38
CA SER A 572 -8.24 -41.55 -1.51
C SER A 572 -8.69 -41.22 -0.10
N PHE A 573 -9.20 -42.22 0.61
CA PHE A 573 -9.52 -42.13 2.03
C PHE A 573 -8.97 -43.37 2.75
N SER A 574 -8.02 -43.17 3.66
CA SER A 574 -7.40 -44.23 4.45
C SER A 574 -7.06 -43.75 5.85
N GLY A 575 -7.26 -44.60 6.85
CA GLY A 575 -6.73 -44.37 8.21
C GLY A 575 -7.31 -43.21 9.01
N ASN A 576 -8.28 -42.44 8.45
CA ASN A 576 -8.85 -41.15 8.92
C ASN A 576 -8.43 -39.90 8.12
N VAL A 577 -7.73 -40.07 6.99
CA VAL A 577 -7.23 -38.98 6.16
C VAL A 577 -7.84 -39.08 4.77
N ILE A 578 -8.34 -37.95 4.26
CA ILE A 578 -8.57 -37.76 2.83
C ILE A 578 -7.26 -37.25 2.22
N GLU A 579 -6.73 -37.95 1.23
CA GLU A 579 -5.53 -37.56 0.49
C GLU A 579 -5.85 -37.36 -1.00
N TYR A 580 -5.40 -36.24 -1.55
CA TYR A 580 -5.37 -35.99 -2.98
C TYR A 580 -3.93 -35.78 -3.44
N VAL A 581 -3.54 -36.45 -4.52
CA VAL A 581 -2.18 -36.42 -5.05
C VAL A 581 -2.22 -35.97 -6.50
N THR A 582 -1.37 -35.02 -6.86
CA THR A 582 -1.19 -34.60 -8.25
C THR A 582 0.25 -34.22 -8.53
N VAL A 583 0.67 -34.35 -9.78
CA VAL A 583 1.99 -33.89 -10.24
C VAL A 583 1.90 -32.43 -10.71
N SER A 584 0.70 -31.94 -11.02
CA SER A 584 0.49 -30.54 -11.39
C SER A 584 0.43 -29.65 -10.15
N THR A 585 1.36 -28.71 -10.06
CA THR A 585 1.36 -27.64 -9.05
C THR A 585 0.20 -26.67 -9.26
N GLU A 586 -0.13 -26.30 -10.50
CA GLU A 586 -1.28 -25.43 -10.81
C GLU A 586 -2.62 -26.04 -10.37
N LEU A 587 -2.81 -27.35 -10.58
CA LEU A 587 -4.01 -28.04 -10.10
C LEU A 587 -4.03 -28.11 -8.57
N ALA A 588 -2.89 -28.40 -7.93
CA ALA A 588 -2.78 -28.44 -6.48
C ALA A 588 -3.13 -27.08 -5.86
N THR A 589 -2.47 -26.00 -6.30
CA THR A 589 -2.76 -24.62 -5.89
C THR A 589 -4.24 -24.30 -6.10
N GLY A 590 -4.80 -24.57 -7.27
CA GLY A 590 -6.23 -24.33 -7.52
C GLY A 590 -7.15 -25.08 -6.54
N ILE A 591 -6.87 -26.34 -6.23
CA ILE A 591 -7.64 -27.11 -5.23
C ILE A 591 -7.54 -26.47 -3.84
N THR A 592 -6.36 -25.99 -3.42
CA THR A 592 -6.19 -25.32 -2.12
C THR A 592 -7.06 -24.05 -2.02
N TYR A 593 -7.12 -23.23 -3.07
CA TYR A 593 -8.03 -22.08 -3.14
C TYR A 593 -9.50 -22.49 -3.09
N LEU A 594 -9.91 -23.54 -3.81
CA LEU A 594 -11.29 -24.03 -3.79
C LEU A 594 -11.70 -24.60 -2.41
N LEU A 595 -10.80 -25.29 -1.72
CA LEU A 595 -11.06 -25.79 -0.36
C LEU A 595 -11.18 -24.64 0.65
N SER A 596 -10.29 -23.64 0.59
CA SER A 596 -10.38 -22.41 1.40
C SER A 596 -11.64 -21.60 1.08
N ARG A 597 -12.13 -21.65 -0.16
CA ARG A 597 -13.42 -21.04 -0.53
C ARG A 597 -14.60 -21.74 0.14
N LEU A 598 -14.59 -23.08 0.16
CA LEU A 598 -15.62 -23.88 0.82
C LEU A 598 -15.52 -23.91 2.36
N GLY A 599 -14.51 -23.27 2.94
CA GLY A 599 -14.31 -23.25 4.39
C GLY A 599 -13.79 -24.56 4.97
N ILE A 600 -13.12 -25.38 4.14
CA ILE A 600 -12.53 -26.67 4.51
C ILE A 600 -11.03 -26.45 4.75
N LEU A 601 -10.57 -26.75 5.96
CA LEU A 601 -9.14 -26.68 6.30
C LEU A 601 -8.40 -27.95 5.86
N TYR A 602 -7.19 -27.76 5.36
CA TYR A 602 -6.34 -28.81 4.81
C TYR A 602 -4.87 -28.56 5.15
N SER A 603 -4.05 -29.58 4.96
CA SER A 603 -2.60 -29.46 4.90
C SER A 603 -2.15 -29.77 3.47
N ALA A 604 -1.29 -28.96 2.88
CA ALA A 604 -0.82 -29.15 1.53
C ALA A 604 0.70 -29.11 1.47
N LYS A 605 1.30 -30.04 0.73
CA LYS A 605 2.71 -29.99 0.35
C LYS A 605 2.76 -29.87 -1.15
N ILE A 606 3.05 -28.66 -1.64
CA ILE A 606 3.18 -28.38 -3.06
C ILE A 606 4.67 -28.52 -3.45
N ASP A 607 4.92 -29.37 -4.43
CA ASP A 607 6.25 -29.73 -4.94
C ASP A 607 6.13 -30.08 -6.43
N GLU A 608 7.12 -29.70 -7.24
CA GLU A 608 7.17 -29.93 -8.68
C GLU A 608 7.15 -31.42 -9.06
N LYS A 609 7.65 -32.30 -8.19
CA LYS A 609 7.66 -33.74 -8.45
C LYS A 609 6.33 -34.39 -8.10
N ARG A 610 5.74 -34.01 -6.95
CA ARG A 610 4.52 -34.62 -6.43
C ARG A 610 3.92 -33.76 -5.33
N SER A 611 2.80 -33.12 -5.63
CA SER A 611 2.00 -32.35 -4.69
C SER A 611 0.97 -33.24 -3.98
N ARG A 612 0.75 -32.99 -2.69
CA ARG A 612 -0.19 -33.76 -1.86
C ARG A 612 -1.03 -32.83 -1.00
N ILE A 613 -2.32 -33.10 -0.91
CA ILE A 613 -3.29 -32.34 -0.11
C ILE A 613 -4.00 -33.32 0.83
N TYR A 614 -4.04 -32.97 2.11
CA TYR A 614 -4.58 -33.77 3.19
C TYR A 614 -5.73 -33.04 3.87
N VAL A 615 -6.89 -33.68 3.96
CA VAL A 615 -7.98 -33.24 4.83
C VAL A 615 -8.09 -34.23 5.98
N THR A 616 -7.89 -33.72 7.19
CA THR A 616 -7.84 -34.52 8.42
C THR A 616 -8.64 -33.84 9.52
N GLY A 617 -9.13 -34.63 10.47
CA GLY A 617 -9.96 -34.15 11.56
C GLY A 617 -11.44 -34.33 11.26
N ILE A 618 -12.20 -34.82 12.24
CA ILE A 618 -13.57 -35.30 12.03
C ILE A 618 -14.52 -34.21 11.52
N GLN A 619 -14.36 -32.96 11.95
CA GLN A 619 -15.16 -31.82 11.49
C GLN A 619 -14.89 -31.46 10.03
N GLU A 620 -13.62 -31.39 9.62
CA GLU A 620 -13.26 -31.08 8.24
C GLU A 620 -13.66 -32.22 7.29
N LEU A 621 -13.54 -33.47 7.74
CA LEU A 621 -14.07 -34.64 7.02
C LEU A 621 -15.59 -34.61 6.88
N ARG A 622 -16.32 -34.18 7.93
CA ARG A 622 -17.78 -33.97 7.89
C ARG A 622 -18.15 -32.91 6.86
N ARG A 623 -17.52 -31.72 6.92
CA ARG A 623 -17.76 -30.64 5.95
C ARG A 623 -17.43 -31.08 4.53
N PHE A 624 -16.31 -31.77 4.33
CA PHE A 624 -15.94 -32.33 3.04
C PHE A 624 -17.01 -33.30 2.54
N TYR A 625 -17.47 -34.22 3.39
CA TYR A 625 -18.54 -35.14 3.01
C TYR A 625 -19.84 -34.40 2.69
N GLU A 626 -20.31 -33.49 3.54
CA GLU A 626 -21.59 -32.79 3.39
C GLU A 626 -21.64 -31.90 2.16
N LEU A 627 -20.58 -31.11 1.91
CA LEU A 627 -20.52 -30.16 0.81
C LEU A 627 -20.17 -30.86 -0.51
N ILE A 628 -19.23 -31.81 -0.49
CA ILE A 628 -18.64 -32.38 -1.71
C ILE A 628 -19.19 -33.77 -2.01
N LEU A 629 -19.28 -34.68 -1.04
CA LEU A 629 -19.54 -36.11 -1.32
C LEU A 629 -20.96 -36.59 -1.02
N LYS A 630 -21.82 -35.80 -0.38
CA LYS A 630 -23.18 -36.20 -0.01
C LYS A 630 -24.01 -36.61 -1.22
N SER A 631 -23.83 -35.89 -2.34
CA SER A 631 -24.48 -36.18 -3.63
C SER A 631 -23.65 -37.09 -4.54
N ALA A 632 -22.51 -37.63 -4.06
CA ALA A 632 -21.66 -38.52 -4.84
C ALA A 632 -22.21 -39.95 -4.89
N PRO A 633 -21.88 -40.72 -5.94
CA PRO A 633 -22.14 -42.16 -5.95
C PRO A 633 -21.51 -42.88 -4.75
N LYS A 634 -22.21 -43.89 -4.22
CA LYS A 634 -21.79 -44.70 -3.07
C LYS A 634 -20.72 -45.73 -3.45
N ILE A 635 -19.54 -45.24 -3.78
CA ILE A 635 -18.34 -46.06 -4.00
C ILE A 635 -17.66 -46.38 -2.67
N ASP A 636 -16.81 -47.41 -2.65
CA ASP A 636 -16.17 -47.94 -1.42
C ASP A 636 -15.52 -46.83 -0.56
N LYS A 637 -14.71 -45.94 -1.16
CA LYS A 637 -14.07 -44.83 -0.42
C LYS A 637 -15.05 -43.83 0.19
N VAL A 638 -16.18 -43.56 -0.47
CA VAL A 638 -17.22 -42.64 0.02
C VAL A 638 -18.00 -43.30 1.17
N VAL A 639 -18.33 -44.58 1.03
CA VAL A 639 -19.02 -45.36 2.08
C VAL A 639 -18.14 -45.53 3.32
N LYS A 640 -16.85 -45.81 3.13
CA LYS A 640 -15.87 -45.87 4.24
C LYS A 640 -15.80 -44.55 5.00
N LEU A 641 -15.73 -43.42 4.30
CA LEU A 641 -15.74 -42.09 4.91
C LEU A 641 -17.04 -41.81 5.66
N GLU A 642 -18.20 -42.07 5.04
CA GLU A 642 -19.51 -41.87 5.66
C GLU A 642 -19.65 -42.69 6.95
N ASN A 643 -19.25 -43.97 6.91
CA ASN A 643 -19.28 -44.86 8.07
C ASN A 643 -18.34 -44.38 9.17
N TYR A 644 -17.13 -43.92 8.82
CA TYR A 644 -16.18 -43.35 9.77
C TYR A 644 -16.76 -42.11 10.48
N ILE A 645 -17.38 -41.21 9.71
CA ILE A 645 -18.01 -39.99 10.22
C ILE A 645 -19.20 -40.27 11.15
N LYS A 646 -20.02 -41.27 10.82
CA LYS A 646 -21.18 -41.69 11.63
C LYS A 646 -20.78 -42.39 12.94
N ARG A 647 -19.72 -43.21 12.92
CA ARG A 647 -19.26 -44.00 14.08
C ARG A 647 -18.49 -43.16 15.10
N LYS A 648 -17.71 -42.18 14.66
CA LYS A 648 -16.91 -41.33 15.56
C LYS A 648 -17.79 -40.22 16.15
N ARG A 649 -17.94 -40.21 17.48
CA ARG A 649 -18.38 -39.01 18.22
C ARG A 649 -17.33 -37.91 18.07
N GLU A 650 -17.77 -36.66 18.13
CA GLU A 650 -16.86 -35.51 18.14
C GLU A 650 -15.93 -35.62 19.35
N THR A 651 -14.66 -35.94 19.10
CA THR A 651 -13.59 -35.80 20.09
C THR A 651 -13.05 -34.36 20.02
N ARG A 652 -12.64 -33.79 21.17
CA ARG A 652 -11.99 -32.47 21.25
C ARG A 652 -10.90 -32.34 20.17
N LEU A 653 -10.98 -31.29 19.34
CA LEU A 653 -10.17 -31.12 18.14
C LEU A 653 -9.01 -30.15 18.34
N ALA A 654 -7.83 -30.56 17.86
CA ALA A 654 -6.58 -29.81 17.92
C ALA A 654 -6.44 -28.66 16.89
N ARG A 655 -7.28 -28.59 15.85
CA ARG A 655 -7.11 -27.63 14.73
C ARG A 655 -7.94 -26.34 14.81
N GLU A 656 -8.97 -26.30 15.66
CA GLU A 656 -9.68 -25.06 16.00
C GLU A 656 -9.23 -24.52 17.37
N ALA A 657 -8.07 -24.99 17.82
CA ALA A 657 -7.54 -24.68 19.12
C ALA A 657 -6.83 -23.34 19.01
N ILE A 658 -7.49 -22.30 19.51
CA ILE A 658 -7.01 -20.93 19.59
C ILE A 658 -6.02 -20.87 20.75
N PRO A 659 -4.75 -20.50 20.51
CA PRO A 659 -3.76 -20.39 21.57
C PRO A 659 -4.08 -19.13 22.37
N ILE A 660 -4.79 -19.28 23.49
CA ILE A 660 -5.07 -18.17 24.39
C ILE A 660 -4.16 -18.31 25.60
N SER A 661 -3.57 -17.20 26.04
CA SER A 661 -2.67 -17.22 27.18
C SER A 661 -3.38 -17.72 28.46
N PRO A 662 -2.69 -18.48 29.33
CA PRO A 662 -3.23 -18.88 30.63
C PRO A 662 -3.67 -17.70 31.50
N ARG A 663 -3.12 -16.49 31.27
CA ARG A 663 -3.54 -15.25 31.94
C ARG A 663 -4.96 -14.85 31.57
N ILE A 664 -5.29 -14.78 30.28
CA ILE A 664 -6.65 -14.45 29.81
C ILE A 664 -7.65 -15.49 30.32
N LEU A 665 -7.26 -16.77 30.31
CA LEU A 665 -8.10 -17.84 30.86
C LEU A 665 -8.31 -17.73 32.38
N LYS A 666 -7.31 -17.23 33.13
CA LYS A 666 -7.45 -16.90 34.56
C LYS A 666 -8.37 -15.71 34.81
N GLU A 667 -8.34 -14.69 33.95
CA GLU A 667 -9.28 -13.56 34.01
C GLU A 667 -10.73 -14.01 33.76
N ILE A 668 -10.94 -14.90 32.78
CA ILE A 668 -12.23 -15.57 32.56
C ILE A 668 -12.68 -16.35 33.82
N TYR A 669 -11.76 -17.05 34.49
CA TYR A 669 -12.04 -17.76 35.75
C TYR A 669 -12.43 -16.82 36.90
N LYS A 670 -11.76 -15.67 37.02
CA LYS A 670 -12.06 -14.66 38.04
C LYS A 670 -13.45 -14.05 37.83
N ALA A 671 -13.82 -13.80 36.57
CA ALA A 671 -15.11 -13.21 36.23
C ALA A 671 -16.31 -14.17 36.43
N LEU A 672 -16.14 -15.46 36.18
CA LEU A 672 -17.26 -16.42 36.10
C LEU A 672 -17.29 -17.48 37.21
N SER A 673 -16.27 -17.55 38.08
CA SER A 673 -16.06 -18.59 39.09
C SER A 673 -15.95 -20.03 38.52
N LYS A 674 -15.08 -20.86 39.10
CA LYS A 674 -14.85 -22.26 38.65
C LYS A 674 -16.15 -23.08 38.62
N ARG A 675 -17.00 -22.90 39.62
CA ARG A 675 -18.22 -23.68 39.83
C ARG A 675 -19.29 -23.39 38.78
N GLU A 676 -19.33 -22.17 38.24
CA GLU A 676 -20.30 -21.76 37.23
C GLU A 676 -19.91 -22.21 35.81
N LEU A 677 -18.62 -22.15 35.50
CA LEU A 677 -18.04 -22.71 34.28
C LEU A 677 -18.22 -24.23 34.20
N GLU A 678 -17.92 -24.94 35.30
CA GLU A 678 -18.06 -26.40 35.37
C GLU A 678 -19.53 -26.86 35.34
N LYS A 679 -20.46 -26.13 35.98
CA LYS A 679 -21.91 -26.37 35.88
C LYS A 679 -22.45 -26.35 34.44
N ARG A 680 -21.78 -25.62 33.54
CA ARG A 680 -22.14 -25.50 32.11
C ARG A 680 -21.24 -26.34 31.18
N GLY A 681 -20.45 -27.25 31.76
CA GLY A 681 -19.60 -28.19 31.02
C GLY A 681 -18.35 -27.56 30.40
N ILE A 682 -17.89 -26.40 30.91
CA ILE A 682 -16.66 -25.74 30.46
C ILE A 682 -15.54 -26.07 31.46
N HIS A 683 -14.74 -27.08 31.12
CA HIS A 683 -13.56 -27.48 31.89
C HIS A 683 -12.30 -26.95 31.19
N ILE A 684 -11.77 -25.82 31.67
CA ILE A 684 -10.58 -25.14 31.12
C ILE A 684 -9.30 -25.37 31.96
N GLY A 685 -9.32 -26.31 32.92
CA GLY A 685 -8.18 -26.61 33.79
C GLY A 685 -6.91 -26.98 33.02
N ASN A 686 -7.01 -27.83 31.98
CA ASN A 686 -5.84 -28.18 31.16
C ASN A 686 -5.31 -26.98 30.38
N GLN A 687 -6.18 -26.10 29.90
CA GLN A 687 -5.80 -24.88 29.19
C GLN A 687 -5.05 -23.91 30.12
N LEU A 688 -5.36 -23.87 31.43
CA LEU A 688 -4.62 -23.05 32.41
C LEU A 688 -3.31 -23.67 32.91
N TYR A 689 -3.32 -24.97 33.22
CA TYR A 689 -2.22 -25.61 33.96
C TYR A 689 -1.26 -26.38 33.05
N LEU A 690 -1.72 -26.80 31.86
CA LEU A 690 -0.94 -27.56 30.87
C LEU A 690 -0.72 -26.78 29.56
N GLY A 691 -1.22 -25.54 29.48
CA GLY A 691 -1.05 -24.67 28.30
C GLY A 691 -1.77 -25.17 27.04
N GLU A 692 -2.80 -26.00 27.18
CA GLU A 692 -3.59 -26.46 26.03
C GLU A 692 -4.35 -25.29 25.37
N ASN A 693 -4.46 -25.32 24.04
CA ASN A 693 -5.24 -24.33 23.28
C ASN A 693 -6.76 -24.52 23.51
N ILE A 694 -7.54 -23.45 23.42
CA ILE A 694 -9.00 -23.46 23.64
C ILE A 694 -9.77 -23.55 22.32
N SER A 695 -10.88 -24.29 22.27
CA SER A 695 -11.68 -24.37 21.05
C SER A 695 -12.54 -23.12 20.83
N LYS A 696 -12.85 -22.82 19.55
CA LYS A 696 -13.82 -21.76 19.19
C LYS A 696 -15.14 -21.88 19.95
N GLN A 697 -15.72 -23.08 20.03
CA GLN A 697 -16.94 -23.33 20.81
C GLN A 697 -16.77 -23.09 22.31
N GLY A 698 -15.57 -23.36 22.86
CA GLY A 698 -15.23 -23.02 24.24
C GLY A 698 -15.28 -21.52 24.47
N LEU A 699 -14.68 -20.75 23.56
CA LEU A 699 -14.72 -19.28 23.55
C LEU A 699 -16.12 -18.71 23.35
N GLU A 700 -16.94 -19.26 22.45
CA GLU A 700 -18.33 -18.83 22.24
C GLU A 700 -19.18 -19.03 23.51
N LYS A 701 -19.01 -20.17 24.19
CA LYS A 701 -19.68 -20.44 25.46
C LYS A 701 -19.21 -19.48 26.56
N ILE A 702 -17.92 -19.18 26.60
CA ILE A 702 -17.37 -18.18 27.52
C ILE A 702 -17.98 -16.81 27.22
N LEU A 703 -17.99 -16.36 25.97
CA LEU A 703 -18.59 -15.09 25.55
C LEU A 703 -20.05 -14.98 25.97
N ALA A 704 -20.86 -16.01 25.70
CA ALA A 704 -22.28 -16.03 26.03
C ALA A 704 -22.56 -15.94 27.55
N ILE A 705 -21.66 -16.43 28.39
CA ILE A 705 -21.75 -16.28 29.85
C ILE A 705 -21.26 -14.88 30.24
N THR A 706 -20.13 -14.45 29.69
CA THR A 706 -19.48 -13.17 29.98
C THR A 706 -20.41 -11.96 29.70
N ILE A 707 -21.21 -12.04 28.62
CA ILE A 707 -22.25 -11.05 28.26
C ILE A 707 -23.37 -10.97 29.33
N ARG A 708 -23.77 -12.12 29.91
CA ARG A 708 -24.83 -12.16 30.94
C ARG A 708 -24.35 -11.69 32.31
N CYS A 709 -23.05 -11.81 32.58
CA CYS A 709 -22.44 -11.46 33.88
C CYS A 709 -21.89 -10.03 33.96
N LYS A 710 -22.07 -9.19 32.92
CA LYS A 710 -21.50 -7.82 32.82
C LYS A 710 -20.00 -7.77 33.16
N SER A 711 -19.24 -8.67 32.54
CA SER A 711 -17.79 -8.81 32.77
C SER A 711 -17.00 -7.76 31.97
N ASP A 712 -15.67 -7.69 32.19
CA ASP A 712 -14.74 -6.74 31.56
C ASP A 712 -14.96 -6.57 30.05
N LEU A 713 -15.24 -5.33 29.63
CA LEU A 713 -15.53 -4.95 28.25
C LEU A 713 -14.35 -5.23 27.31
N GLN A 714 -13.10 -5.15 27.81
CA GLN A 714 -11.90 -5.42 27.02
C GLN A 714 -11.77 -6.91 26.68
N LEU A 715 -12.02 -7.78 27.65
CA LEU A 715 -12.02 -9.24 27.46
C LEU A 715 -13.16 -9.67 26.52
N LEU A 716 -14.34 -9.08 26.66
CA LEU A 716 -15.47 -9.28 25.74
C LEU A 716 -15.11 -8.87 24.31
N ASN A 717 -14.59 -7.65 24.12
CA ASN A 717 -14.20 -7.14 22.81
C ASN A 717 -13.08 -7.98 22.19
N PHE A 718 -12.10 -8.42 22.97
CA PHE A 718 -11.04 -9.33 22.51
C PHE A 718 -11.63 -10.66 22.03
N ILE A 719 -12.48 -11.31 22.84
CA ILE A 719 -13.10 -12.58 22.48
C ILE A 719 -14.00 -12.41 21.25
N GLU A 720 -14.79 -11.33 21.16
CA GLU A 720 -15.62 -11.02 20.00
C GLU A 720 -14.79 -10.80 18.75
N GLN A 721 -13.72 -9.99 18.82
CA GLN A 721 -12.82 -9.73 17.70
C GLN A 721 -12.18 -11.03 17.19
N VAL A 722 -11.68 -11.87 18.10
CA VAL A 722 -11.11 -13.17 17.74
C VAL A 722 -12.16 -14.08 17.13
N LEU A 723 -13.36 -14.17 17.71
CA LEU A 723 -14.44 -15.03 17.18
C LEU A 723 -14.94 -14.57 15.81
N ASN A 724 -15.08 -13.26 15.60
CA ASN A 724 -15.45 -12.64 14.32
C ASN A 724 -14.39 -12.94 13.25
N ALA A 725 -13.11 -12.73 13.58
CA ALA A 725 -12.00 -13.05 12.69
C ALA A 725 -11.99 -14.55 12.33
N MET A 726 -12.19 -15.44 13.31
CA MET A 726 -12.22 -16.90 13.13
C MET A 726 -13.38 -17.41 12.25
N GLU A 727 -14.31 -16.55 11.81
CA GLU A 727 -15.25 -16.89 10.74
C GLU A 727 -14.59 -16.91 9.35
N SER A 728 -13.65 -16.01 9.11
CA SER A 728 -13.02 -15.78 7.80
C SER A 728 -11.58 -16.28 7.74
N ILE A 729 -10.89 -16.36 8.88
CA ILE A 729 -9.51 -16.80 9.01
C ILE A 729 -9.35 -18.00 9.96
N ALA A 730 -8.20 -18.65 9.89
CA ALA A 730 -7.74 -19.72 10.78
C ALA A 730 -6.29 -19.42 11.21
N LEU A 731 -5.82 -20.13 12.22
CA LEU A 731 -4.47 -19.98 12.75
C LEU A 731 -3.62 -21.19 12.35
N ASP A 732 -2.42 -20.92 11.87
CA ASP A 732 -1.51 -21.94 11.35
C ASP A 732 -0.12 -21.72 11.94
N GLU A 733 0.38 -22.72 12.64
CA GLU A 733 1.66 -22.63 13.35
C GLU A 733 2.82 -22.54 12.35
N VAL A 734 3.75 -21.62 12.56
CA VAL A 734 5.01 -21.52 11.84
C VAL A 734 5.95 -22.60 12.37
N VAL A 735 6.41 -23.50 11.50
CA VAL A 735 7.27 -24.63 11.89
C VAL A 735 8.74 -24.40 11.55
N ASN A 736 9.03 -23.58 10.54
CA ASN A 736 10.38 -23.35 10.07
C ASN A 736 10.51 -21.97 9.42
N VAL A 737 11.61 -21.26 9.68
CA VAL A 737 11.94 -19.96 9.10
C VAL A 737 13.40 -19.97 8.68
N LYS A 738 13.67 -19.61 7.42
CA LYS A 738 15.03 -19.59 6.86
C LYS A 738 15.27 -18.30 6.09
N THR A 739 16.37 -17.62 6.36
CA THR A 739 16.82 -16.48 5.55
C THR A 739 17.84 -16.97 4.52
N ARG A 740 17.60 -16.69 3.24
CA ARG A 740 18.53 -16.97 2.14
C ARG A 740 19.06 -15.68 1.55
N ASN A 741 20.36 -15.63 1.31
CA ASN A 741 21.02 -14.50 0.69
C ASN A 741 21.32 -14.85 -0.78
N TYR A 742 20.46 -14.44 -1.70
CA TYR A 742 20.71 -14.52 -3.13
C TYR A 742 19.97 -13.39 -3.87
N PRO A 743 20.54 -12.88 -4.98
CA PRO A 743 19.89 -11.88 -5.82
C PRO A 743 18.64 -12.44 -6.50
N THR A 744 17.51 -11.75 -6.38
CA THR A 744 16.28 -12.06 -7.09
C THR A 744 15.44 -10.81 -7.34
N ILE A 745 14.65 -10.86 -8.41
CA ILE A 745 13.56 -9.90 -8.61
C ILE A 745 12.41 -10.21 -7.64
N VAL A 746 11.62 -9.20 -7.30
CA VAL A 746 10.45 -9.27 -6.43
C VAL A 746 9.35 -8.34 -6.95
N TYR A 747 8.11 -8.56 -6.55
CA TYR A 747 6.95 -7.81 -7.02
C TYR A 747 6.09 -7.30 -5.87
N ASP A 748 5.34 -6.23 -6.09
CA ASP A 748 4.36 -5.73 -5.13
C ASP A 748 3.13 -5.12 -5.85
N LEU A 749 2.03 -4.93 -5.14
CA LEU A 749 0.81 -4.29 -5.63
C LEU A 749 0.47 -3.12 -4.73
N THR A 750 -0.05 -2.02 -5.26
CA THR A 750 -0.55 -0.94 -4.40
C THR A 750 -2.04 -1.15 -4.14
N VAL A 751 -2.38 -1.60 -2.92
CA VAL A 751 -3.74 -1.96 -2.48
C VAL A 751 -4.35 -0.92 -1.54
N GLU A 752 -5.55 -0.44 -1.89
CA GLU A 752 -6.34 0.52 -1.13
C GLU A 752 -7.03 -0.12 0.10
N ASP A 753 -7.44 0.72 1.06
CA ASP A 753 -8.20 0.41 2.29
C ASP A 753 -7.53 -0.50 3.33
N THR A 754 -7.23 -1.74 2.96
CA THR A 754 -6.71 -2.76 3.90
C THR A 754 -5.19 -2.88 3.88
N HIS A 755 -4.57 -2.32 2.83
CA HIS A 755 -3.13 -2.40 2.60
C HIS A 755 -2.58 -3.83 2.63
N ASN A 756 -3.43 -4.83 2.33
CA ASN A 756 -3.03 -6.21 2.20
C ASN A 756 -3.91 -6.95 1.16
N PHE A 757 -3.44 -8.09 0.66
CA PHE A 757 -4.17 -8.92 -0.30
C PHE A 757 -3.95 -10.42 -0.09
N ILE A 758 -4.88 -11.24 -0.61
CA ILE A 758 -4.78 -12.70 -0.58
C ILE A 758 -4.02 -13.23 -1.81
N GLY A 759 -3.00 -14.05 -1.57
CA GLY A 759 -2.16 -14.65 -2.61
C GLY A 759 -1.41 -15.90 -2.15
N GLY A 760 -0.44 -16.35 -2.96
CA GLY A 760 0.47 -17.46 -2.65
C GLY A 760 0.09 -18.78 -3.31
N GLU A 761 1.04 -19.72 -3.38
CA GLU A 761 0.79 -21.08 -3.90
C GLU A 761 -0.25 -21.83 -3.07
N VAL A 762 -0.31 -21.51 -1.78
CA VAL A 762 -1.39 -21.84 -0.85
C VAL A 762 -1.91 -20.50 -0.29
N PRO A 763 -3.22 -20.25 -0.25
CA PRO A 763 -3.80 -18.96 0.13
C PRO A 763 -3.24 -18.41 1.46
N THR A 764 -2.72 -17.18 1.41
CA THR A 764 -2.06 -16.42 2.49
C THR A 764 -2.34 -14.91 2.34
N ILE A 765 -2.12 -14.09 3.38
CA ILE A 765 -2.35 -12.63 3.41
C ILE A 765 -1.00 -11.88 3.38
N PHE A 766 -0.81 -10.91 2.47
CA PHE A 766 0.43 -10.11 2.23
C PHE A 766 0.20 -8.59 2.37
N HIS A 767 1.14 -7.76 2.86
CA HIS A 767 0.94 -6.35 3.32
C HIS A 767 1.74 -5.24 2.56
N ASN A 768 1.31 -3.94 2.58
CA ASN A 768 1.89 -2.70 1.93
C ASN A 768 2.18 -1.46 2.85
N THR A 769 2.68 -0.28 2.39
CA THR A 769 3.12 0.91 3.24
C THR A 769 2.59 2.32 2.82
N VAL A 770 2.40 3.31 3.76
CA VAL A 770 1.79 4.69 3.52
C VAL A 770 2.35 5.96 4.28
N THR A 771 3.26 5.91 5.29
CA THR A 771 3.38 7.00 6.30
C THR A 771 3.94 8.39 5.88
N LEU A 772 4.96 8.53 5.03
CA LEU A 772 5.66 9.82 4.81
C LEU A 772 4.82 10.88 4.08
N GLN A 773 3.86 10.44 3.26
CA GLN A 773 3.04 11.35 2.48
C GLN A 773 2.11 12.22 3.36
N GLN A 774 1.83 11.83 4.60
CA GLN A 774 0.86 12.55 5.47
C GLN A 774 1.40 13.88 6.02
N LEU A 775 2.69 13.97 6.34
CA LEU A 775 3.28 15.23 6.84
C LEU A 775 3.26 16.34 5.79
N THR A 776 3.59 16.02 4.53
CA THR A 776 3.56 16.97 3.42
C THR A 776 2.13 17.35 3.00
N LYS A 777 1.15 16.48 3.29
CA LYS A 777 -0.28 16.65 2.96
C LYS A 777 -0.97 17.70 3.84
N TRP A 778 -0.73 17.68 5.15
CA TRP A 778 -1.59 18.38 6.13
C TRP A 778 -0.90 19.54 6.88
N SER A 779 0.39 19.77 6.67
CA SER A 779 1.11 20.87 7.31
C SER A 779 0.61 22.25 6.89
N TYR A 780 0.35 23.12 7.87
CA TYR A 780 0.00 24.54 7.73
C TYR A 780 1.24 25.40 7.46
N SER A 781 1.99 25.05 6.42
CA SER A 781 2.98 25.91 5.81
C SER A 781 2.33 26.79 4.73
N GLN A 782 2.94 27.95 4.47
CA GLN A 782 2.55 28.82 3.37
C GLN A 782 3.14 28.34 2.05
N LEU A 783 4.32 27.71 2.08
CA LEU A 783 4.93 27.04 0.94
C LEU A 783 5.49 25.67 1.35
N ASN A 784 5.26 24.65 0.53
CA ASN A 784 5.87 23.33 0.68
C ASN A 784 6.95 23.10 -0.38
N ILE A 785 8.12 22.62 0.04
CA ILE A 785 9.18 22.17 -0.84
C ILE A 785 9.41 20.69 -0.55
N TYR A 786 9.18 19.83 -1.53
CA TYR A 786 9.46 18.41 -1.41
C TYR A 786 10.69 18.07 -2.25
N VAL A 787 11.71 17.51 -1.60
CA VAL A 787 12.98 17.11 -2.23
C VAL A 787 13.10 15.60 -2.17
N GLY A 788 12.90 14.97 -3.32
CA GLY A 788 13.17 13.56 -3.58
C GLY A 788 14.64 13.31 -3.86
N CYS A 789 15.42 12.96 -2.86
CA CYS A 789 16.85 12.76 -2.90
C CYS A 789 17.21 11.27 -2.91
N GLY A 790 17.61 10.75 -4.06
CA GLY A 790 18.10 9.38 -4.21
C GLY A 790 17.04 8.30 -4.02
N GLU A 791 15.77 8.66 -4.05
CA GLU A 791 14.65 7.74 -3.88
C GLU A 791 14.27 7.01 -5.17
N ARG A 792 13.49 5.96 -5.04
CA ARG A 792 12.99 5.20 -6.20
C ARG A 792 12.16 6.12 -7.09
N GLY A 793 12.45 6.14 -8.39
CA GLY A 793 11.73 7.00 -9.33
C GLY A 793 10.21 6.79 -9.31
N ASN A 794 9.78 5.59 -8.93
CA ASN A 794 8.36 5.29 -8.79
C ASN A 794 7.73 5.83 -7.49
N GLU A 795 8.46 5.84 -6.37
CA GLU A 795 8.02 6.48 -5.13
C GLU A 795 7.90 8.00 -5.33
N MET A 796 8.84 8.57 -6.09
CA MET A 796 8.79 9.97 -6.51
C MET A 796 7.63 10.27 -7.47
N ALA A 797 7.33 9.35 -8.38
CA ALA A 797 6.18 9.48 -9.27
C ALA A 797 4.84 9.39 -8.51
N ASP A 798 4.72 8.49 -7.53
CA ASP A 798 3.52 8.39 -6.68
C ASP A 798 3.37 9.62 -5.77
N ALA A 799 4.46 10.06 -5.14
CA ALA A 799 4.49 11.30 -4.36
C ALA A 799 4.06 12.51 -5.22
N LEU A 800 4.60 12.62 -6.44
CA LEU A 800 4.23 13.66 -7.39
C LEU A 800 2.76 13.54 -7.86
N TYR A 801 2.25 12.33 -8.06
CA TYR A 801 0.85 12.11 -8.43
C TYR A 801 -0.11 12.51 -7.32
N GLY A 802 0.20 12.13 -6.08
CA GLY A 802 -0.51 12.58 -4.89
C GLY A 802 -0.49 14.10 -4.81
N PHE A 803 0.71 14.70 -4.89
CA PHE A 803 0.93 16.15 -4.88
C PHE A 803 0.06 16.91 -5.89
N LEU A 804 -0.11 16.38 -7.11
CA LEU A 804 -0.91 17.00 -8.16
C LEU A 804 -2.43 16.93 -7.90
N LYS A 805 -2.91 15.94 -7.15
CA LYS A 805 -4.36 15.72 -6.89
C LYS A 805 -4.88 16.34 -5.61
N LEU A 806 -3.99 16.56 -4.63
CA LEU A 806 -4.36 17.01 -3.31
C LEU A 806 -4.83 18.47 -3.31
N LYS A 807 -5.67 18.79 -2.32
CA LYS A 807 -6.15 20.15 -2.06
C LYS A 807 -5.62 20.63 -0.71
N ASP A 808 -5.24 21.89 -0.64
CA ASP A 808 -4.90 22.57 0.60
C ASP A 808 -6.13 22.62 1.51
N PRO A 809 -6.08 22.06 2.74
CA PRO A 809 -7.23 22.00 3.64
C PRO A 809 -7.79 23.38 4.02
N ARG A 810 -6.93 24.41 4.01
CA ARG A 810 -7.29 25.79 4.37
C ARG A 810 -8.04 26.52 3.26
N THR A 811 -7.59 26.36 2.02
CA THR A 811 -8.09 27.15 0.88
C THR A 811 -8.98 26.34 -0.05
N GLY A 812 -9.00 25.00 0.06
CA GLY A 812 -9.68 24.10 -0.85
C GLY A 812 -9.09 24.04 -2.26
N ARG A 813 -7.98 24.76 -2.51
CA ARG A 813 -7.30 24.86 -3.81
C ARG A 813 -6.24 23.78 -3.99
N PRO A 814 -5.85 23.44 -5.24
CA PRO A 814 -4.82 22.44 -5.50
C PRO A 814 -3.50 22.70 -4.75
N LEU A 815 -2.94 21.67 -4.12
CA LEU A 815 -1.71 21.77 -3.31
C LEU A 815 -0.51 22.29 -4.11
N ARG A 816 -0.43 21.93 -5.40
CA ARG A 816 0.60 22.42 -6.33
C ARG A 816 0.68 23.96 -6.42
N GLU A 817 -0.39 24.68 -6.11
CA GLU A 817 -0.41 26.15 -6.16
C GLU A 817 0.36 26.80 -5.00
N LYS A 818 0.83 26.03 -4.02
CA LYS A 818 1.66 26.52 -2.92
C LYS A 818 2.88 25.62 -2.67
N ALA A 819 3.36 24.93 -3.71
CA ALA A 819 4.42 23.96 -3.50
C ALA A 819 5.38 23.78 -4.68
N VAL A 820 6.59 23.32 -4.38
CA VAL A 820 7.69 23.08 -5.31
C VAL A 820 8.16 21.64 -5.12
N PHE A 821 8.37 20.93 -6.23
CA PHE A 821 8.84 19.55 -6.20
C PHE A 821 10.21 19.47 -6.87
N ILE A 822 11.19 18.89 -6.19
CA ILE A 822 12.54 18.64 -6.72
C ILE A 822 12.76 17.13 -6.72
N ALA A 823 13.01 16.56 -7.90
CA ALA A 823 13.17 15.13 -8.10
C ALA A 823 14.61 14.81 -8.54
N ASN A 824 15.33 14.07 -7.71
CA ASN A 824 16.60 13.47 -8.08
C ASN A 824 16.58 11.98 -7.71
N THR A 825 16.10 11.15 -8.62
CA THR A 825 15.85 9.73 -8.38
C THR A 825 17.16 8.95 -8.17
N SER A 826 17.07 7.74 -7.62
CA SER A 826 18.19 6.84 -7.35
C SER A 826 19.06 6.55 -8.58
N ASN A 827 18.46 6.50 -9.78
CA ASN A 827 19.15 6.30 -11.06
C ASN A 827 19.63 7.60 -11.73
N MET A 828 19.37 8.77 -11.13
CA MET A 828 19.99 10.03 -11.54
C MET A 828 21.38 10.17 -10.92
N PRO A 829 22.25 11.03 -11.48
CA PRO A 829 23.63 11.19 -11.03
C PRO A 829 23.73 11.39 -9.51
N VAL A 830 24.65 10.64 -8.88
CA VAL A 830 24.85 10.63 -7.42
C VAL A 830 25.18 12.03 -6.90
N ALA A 831 26.00 12.78 -7.64
CA ALA A 831 26.39 14.14 -7.31
C ALA A 831 25.20 15.11 -7.30
N ALA A 832 24.20 14.90 -8.16
CA ALA A 832 23.00 15.73 -8.22
C ALA A 832 22.05 15.50 -7.01
N ARG A 833 22.26 14.43 -6.23
CA ARG A 833 21.54 14.19 -4.97
C ARG A 833 21.85 15.29 -3.96
N GLU A 834 23.13 15.65 -3.83
CA GLU A 834 23.59 16.73 -2.96
C GLU A 834 22.99 18.08 -3.38
N THR A 835 23.12 18.40 -4.67
CA THR A 835 22.63 19.68 -5.21
C THR A 835 21.11 19.81 -5.08
N SER A 836 20.36 18.71 -5.19
CA SER A 836 18.90 18.74 -5.02
C SER A 836 18.47 19.26 -3.64
N VAL A 837 19.19 18.91 -2.57
CA VAL A 837 18.91 19.37 -1.20
C VAL A 837 19.31 20.83 -1.02
N PHE A 838 20.49 21.22 -1.53
CA PHE A 838 20.96 22.61 -1.51
C PHE A 838 20.09 23.56 -2.35
N LEU A 839 19.58 23.08 -3.47
CA LEU A 839 18.61 23.80 -4.29
C LEU A 839 17.31 24.00 -3.53
N GLY A 840 16.77 22.93 -2.94
CA GLY A 840 15.54 23.00 -2.14
C GLY A 840 15.64 24.00 -0.98
N ILE A 841 16.73 23.97 -0.21
CA ILE A 841 16.92 24.91 0.90
C ILE A 841 17.12 26.34 0.39
N THR A 842 17.80 26.55 -0.73
CA THR A 842 18.00 27.89 -1.32
C THR A 842 16.69 28.50 -1.81
N ILE A 843 15.81 27.69 -2.43
CA ILE A 843 14.45 28.12 -2.79
C ILE A 843 13.64 28.41 -1.52
N GLY A 844 13.77 27.58 -0.47
CA GLY A 844 13.10 27.82 0.81
C GLY A 844 13.53 29.13 1.46
N GLU A 845 14.83 29.41 1.49
CA GLU A 845 15.37 30.68 1.98
C GLU A 845 14.89 31.87 1.15
N TYR A 846 14.74 31.72 -0.17
CA TYR A 846 14.22 32.78 -1.03
C TYR A 846 12.79 33.17 -0.66
N PHE A 847 11.89 32.20 -0.47
CA PHE A 847 10.52 32.48 -0.03
C PHE A 847 10.46 32.93 1.44
N ARG A 848 11.34 32.42 2.31
CA ARG A 848 11.55 32.96 3.67
C ARG A 848 11.89 34.44 3.61
N ASP A 849 12.74 34.86 2.69
CA ASP A 849 13.12 36.26 2.54
C ASP A 849 11.94 37.13 2.06
N MET A 850 10.88 36.57 1.50
CA MET A 850 9.64 37.30 1.25
C MET A 850 8.74 37.41 2.49
N GLY A 851 9.14 36.80 3.62
CA GLY A 851 8.35 36.68 4.84
C GLY A 851 7.38 35.50 4.85
N TYR A 852 7.64 34.44 4.09
CA TYR A 852 6.85 33.21 4.13
C TYR A 852 7.40 32.20 5.14
N ASP A 853 6.48 31.39 5.68
CA ASP A 853 6.77 30.17 6.43
C ASP A 853 6.82 28.96 5.47
N VAL A 854 8.03 28.45 5.25
CA VAL A 854 8.30 27.35 4.33
C VAL A 854 8.52 26.05 5.10
N LEU A 855 7.93 24.96 4.62
CA LEU A 855 8.28 23.60 5.03
C LEU A 855 9.04 22.91 3.90
N LEU A 856 10.25 22.47 4.20
CA LEU A 856 11.05 21.63 3.32
C LEU A 856 11.07 20.20 3.87
N VAL A 857 10.64 19.25 3.05
CA VAL A 857 10.72 17.81 3.33
C VAL A 857 11.81 17.21 2.46
N ALA A 858 12.83 16.62 3.08
CA ALA A 858 13.94 15.96 2.40
C ALA A 858 13.84 14.43 2.56
N ASP A 859 13.68 13.75 1.44
CA ASP A 859 13.28 12.36 1.35
C ASP A 859 14.20 11.63 0.35
N SER A 860 15.21 10.86 0.73
CA SER A 860 15.75 10.64 2.09
C SER A 860 17.10 11.34 2.30
N THR A 861 17.26 11.92 3.49
CA THR A 861 18.55 12.48 3.93
C THR A 861 19.66 11.42 4.06
N SER A 862 19.32 10.13 4.20
CA SER A 862 20.31 9.05 4.22
C SER A 862 20.97 8.81 2.88
N ARG A 863 20.25 8.98 1.76
CA ARG A 863 20.81 8.82 0.41
C ARG A 863 21.71 9.97 0.02
N TRP A 864 21.43 11.16 0.53
CA TRP A 864 22.36 12.28 0.48
C TRP A 864 23.64 11.97 1.27
N ALA A 865 23.52 11.48 2.51
CA ALA A 865 24.69 11.13 3.32
C ALA A 865 25.52 9.97 2.73
N GLU A 866 24.88 9.02 2.05
CA GLU A 866 25.55 7.98 1.26
C GLU A 866 26.33 8.57 0.09
N ALA A 867 25.74 9.51 -0.66
CA ALA A 867 26.43 10.23 -1.73
C ALA A 867 27.67 10.99 -1.20
N MET A 868 27.58 11.58 0.00
CA MET A 868 28.73 12.21 0.67
C MET A 868 29.82 11.21 1.07
N ARG A 869 29.44 9.99 1.50
CA ARG A 869 30.42 8.92 1.79
C ARG A 869 31.13 8.43 0.52
N GLU A 870 30.42 8.35 -0.60
CA GLU A 870 30.97 7.91 -1.89
C GLU A 870 31.98 8.91 -2.47
N ILE A 871 31.78 10.21 -2.21
CA ILE A 871 32.65 11.30 -2.68
C ILE A 871 33.82 11.58 -1.70
N SER A 872 33.63 11.29 -0.40
CA SER A 872 34.59 11.28 0.74
C SER A 872 35.39 12.56 1.08
N GLY A 873 35.44 12.84 2.39
CA GLY A 873 36.64 13.34 3.08
C GLY A 873 36.66 14.79 3.59
N ARG A 874 35.90 15.73 3.01
CA ARG A 874 35.97 17.14 3.41
C ARG A 874 34.60 17.67 3.86
N LEU A 875 34.59 18.15 5.10
CA LEU A 875 33.47 18.68 5.85
C LEU A 875 33.00 20.02 5.28
N GLU A 876 31.71 20.14 5.01
CA GLU A 876 30.99 21.41 5.07
C GLU A 876 29.63 21.23 5.76
N GLU A 877 29.04 22.37 6.14
CA GLU A 877 27.83 22.51 6.96
C GLU A 877 26.64 21.74 6.39
N MET A 878 25.90 21.05 7.26
CA MET A 878 24.70 20.35 6.80
C MET A 878 23.60 21.35 6.42
N PRO A 879 22.80 21.11 5.35
CA PRO A 879 21.68 21.98 4.96
C PRO A 879 20.69 22.27 6.09
N GLY A 880 20.60 21.39 7.10
CA GLY A 880 19.84 21.62 8.32
C GLY A 880 20.29 22.83 9.13
N GLU A 881 21.55 23.27 9.04
CA GLU A 881 22.09 24.44 9.76
C GLU A 881 21.51 25.76 9.24
N ARG A 882 21.18 25.80 7.93
CA ARG A 882 20.55 26.92 7.22
C ARG A 882 19.08 27.14 7.57
N ALA A 883 18.40 26.11 8.07
CA ALA A 883 17.04 26.21 8.56
C ALA A 883 16.93 27.16 9.77
N GLY A 884 15.80 27.85 9.91
CA GLY A 884 15.61 28.83 10.96
C GLY A 884 14.48 29.81 10.71
N ARG A 885 14.05 30.46 11.78
CA ARG A 885 13.23 31.68 11.75
C ARG A 885 14.17 32.88 11.76
N VAL A 886 13.92 33.86 10.90
CA VAL A 886 14.81 35.02 10.75
C VAL A 886 14.03 36.31 10.62
N GLU A 887 14.64 37.39 11.09
CA GLU A 887 14.29 38.74 10.64
C GLU A 887 15.02 38.98 9.31
N VAL A 888 14.25 39.23 8.25
CA VAL A 888 14.79 39.33 6.90
C VAL A 888 15.45 40.70 6.69
N ALA A 889 16.45 40.76 5.80
CA ALA A 889 16.99 42.01 5.27
C ALA A 889 16.00 42.73 4.33
N GLY A 890 16.01 44.06 4.34
CA GLY A 890 15.19 44.89 3.46
C GLY A 890 13.92 45.41 4.11
N GLU A 891 13.36 46.48 3.55
CA GLU A 891 12.07 47.03 3.94
C GLU A 891 10.90 46.45 3.10
N PRO A 892 9.67 46.40 3.65
CA PRO A 892 9.33 46.58 5.06
C PRO A 892 9.88 45.43 5.93
N PRO A 893 10.00 45.64 7.26
CA PRO A 893 10.50 44.63 8.19
C PRO A 893 9.56 43.44 8.20
N ARG A 894 10.13 42.24 8.09
CA ARG A 894 9.36 41.00 8.00
C ARG A 894 10.12 39.84 8.59
N ILE A 895 9.34 38.85 9.02
CA ILE A 895 9.83 37.61 9.59
C ILE A 895 9.44 36.49 8.64
N GLY A 896 10.39 35.62 8.33
CA GLY A 896 10.12 34.40 7.58
C GLY A 896 10.74 33.21 8.29
N SER A 897 10.34 32.00 7.90
CA SER A 897 10.93 30.78 8.45
C SER A 897 11.11 29.69 7.40
N VAL A 898 12.15 28.88 7.57
CA VAL A 898 12.33 27.62 6.84
C VAL A 898 12.43 26.49 7.85
N THR A 899 11.39 25.66 7.87
CA THR A 899 11.34 24.45 8.67
C THR A 899 11.82 23.28 7.82
N VAL A 900 12.73 22.46 8.34
CA VAL A 900 13.28 21.30 7.62
C VAL A 900 12.89 20.01 8.32
N VAL A 901 12.33 19.07 7.58
CA VAL A 901 12.04 17.71 8.04
C VAL A 901 12.80 16.73 7.16
N GLY A 902 13.73 15.99 7.76
CA GLY A 902 14.53 14.99 7.08
C GLY A 902 14.06 13.58 7.40
N ALA A 903 13.79 12.78 6.38
CA ALA A 903 13.49 11.37 6.58
C ALA A 903 14.82 10.59 6.60
N VAL A 904 15.05 9.81 7.66
CA VAL A 904 16.31 9.07 7.90
C VAL A 904 16.02 7.58 7.81
N SER A 905 16.85 6.86 7.06
CA SER A 905 16.74 5.43 6.76
C SER A 905 17.86 4.62 7.42
N PRO A 906 17.92 4.48 8.75
CA PRO A 906 18.97 3.69 9.37
C PRO A 906 18.84 2.21 8.94
N PRO A 907 19.93 1.58 8.44
CA PRO A 907 19.93 0.15 8.14
C PRO A 907 19.52 -0.64 9.38
N GLY A 908 18.46 -1.46 9.27
CA GLY A 908 17.99 -2.27 10.39
C GLY A 908 17.33 -1.49 11.55
N ALA A 909 16.96 -0.22 11.34
CA ALA A 909 16.49 0.67 12.40
C ALA A 909 17.54 0.91 13.52
N ASP A 910 18.82 0.77 13.19
CA ASP A 910 19.92 1.05 14.12
C ASP A 910 20.21 2.57 14.20
N PHE A 911 19.80 3.19 15.31
CA PHE A 911 20.01 4.61 15.54
C PHE A 911 21.48 4.96 15.81
N SER A 912 22.34 3.99 16.08
CA SER A 912 23.77 4.21 16.37
C SER A 912 24.59 4.49 15.11
N GLU A 913 24.03 4.27 13.92
CA GLU A 913 24.76 4.48 12.67
C GLU A 913 25.08 5.98 12.43
N PRO A 914 26.19 6.31 11.73
CA PRO A 914 26.70 7.67 11.72
C PRO A 914 25.78 8.74 11.11
N VAL A 915 24.91 8.42 10.13
CA VAL A 915 24.00 9.42 9.54
C VAL A 915 22.92 9.82 10.53
N THR A 916 22.33 8.86 11.23
CA THR A 916 21.32 9.05 12.26
C THR A 916 21.95 9.82 13.42
N GLN A 917 23.11 9.41 13.92
CA GLN A 917 23.81 10.14 14.98
C GLN A 917 24.14 11.59 14.61
N ASN A 918 24.65 11.83 13.40
CA ASN A 918 24.92 13.19 12.95
C ASN A 918 23.64 14.01 12.73
N THR A 919 22.57 13.38 12.25
CA THR A 919 21.28 14.04 12.11
C THR A 919 20.72 14.44 13.48
N LEU A 920 20.76 13.54 14.47
CA LEU A 920 20.32 13.77 15.85
C LEU A 920 21.08 14.90 16.55
N ARG A 921 22.34 15.14 16.19
CA ARG A 921 23.12 16.29 16.71
C ARG A 921 22.59 17.64 16.22
N ILE A 922 21.90 17.69 15.09
CA ILE A 922 21.50 18.92 14.42
C ILE A 922 20.01 19.19 14.59
N VAL A 923 19.18 18.14 14.56
CA VAL A 923 17.74 18.27 14.74
C VAL A 923 17.40 18.46 16.22
N LYS A 924 16.39 19.30 16.48
CA LYS A 924 15.88 19.53 17.84
C LYS A 924 14.57 18.77 18.09
N ALA A 925 14.01 18.13 17.07
CA ALA A 925 12.86 17.23 17.21
C ALA A 925 13.14 15.90 16.51
N LEU A 926 12.67 14.82 17.13
CA LEU A 926 12.77 13.46 16.63
C LEU A 926 11.38 12.81 16.68
N PHE A 927 10.89 12.36 15.53
CA PHE A 927 9.65 11.58 15.44
C PHE A 927 10.01 10.13 15.12
N ALA A 928 10.35 9.37 16.16
CA ALA A 928 10.77 8.00 16.02
C ALA A 928 9.57 7.12 15.65
N LEU A 929 9.58 6.57 14.44
CA LEU A 929 8.54 5.65 14.01
C LEU A 929 8.77 4.26 14.62
N ASP A 930 7.74 3.73 15.27
CA ASP A 930 7.76 2.43 15.93
C ASP A 930 6.98 1.38 15.16
N VAL A 931 7.64 0.28 14.84
CA VAL A 931 7.01 -0.86 14.17
C VAL A 931 5.95 -1.50 15.07
N ALA A 932 6.19 -1.63 16.38
CA ALA A 932 5.26 -2.22 17.34
C ALA A 932 3.98 -1.39 17.51
N LEU A 933 4.05 -0.07 17.42
CA LEU A 933 2.84 0.78 17.42
C LEU A 933 2.05 0.63 16.13
N ALA A 934 2.72 0.62 14.97
CA ALA A 934 2.08 0.36 13.69
C ALA A 934 1.37 -1.01 13.68
N ASN A 935 2.01 -2.04 14.24
CA ASN A 935 1.46 -3.39 14.33
C ASN A 935 0.21 -3.49 15.22
N ARG A 936 0.11 -2.64 16.25
CA ARG A 936 -1.09 -2.49 17.10
C ARG A 936 -2.15 -1.56 16.49
N ARG A 937 -1.97 -1.15 15.22
CA ARG A 937 -2.81 -0.19 14.51
C ARG A 937 -2.90 1.17 15.20
N HIS A 938 -1.90 1.50 16.02
CA HIS A 938 -1.78 2.81 16.62
C HIS A 938 -1.10 3.74 15.62
N PHE A 939 -1.91 4.49 14.87
CA PHE A 939 -1.45 5.47 13.90
C PHE A 939 -1.72 6.89 14.37
N PRO A 940 -0.82 7.86 14.12
CA PRO A 940 0.54 7.68 13.60
C PRO A 940 1.40 6.83 14.54
N ALA A 941 2.29 6.03 13.97
CA ALA A 941 3.11 5.07 14.72
C ALA A 941 4.34 5.76 15.34
N ILE A 942 4.15 6.86 16.05
CA ILE A 942 5.22 7.63 16.70
C ILE A 942 5.41 7.09 18.11
N ASN A 943 6.60 6.58 18.43
CA ASN A 943 6.93 6.16 19.79
C ASN A 943 7.01 7.38 20.69
N TRP A 944 6.09 7.54 21.64
CA TRP A 944 6.06 8.70 22.53
C TRP A 944 7.13 8.70 23.63
N LEU A 945 7.82 7.57 23.86
CA LEU A 945 8.92 7.47 24.82
C LEU A 945 10.29 7.74 24.18
N ILE A 946 10.46 7.37 22.90
CA ILE A 946 11.71 7.59 22.14
C ILE A 946 11.69 8.97 21.45
N SER A 947 10.52 9.39 20.97
CA SER A 947 10.37 10.69 20.31
C SER A 947 10.57 11.82 21.30
N TYR A 948 11.11 12.93 20.82
CA TYR A 948 11.31 14.12 21.63
C TYR A 948 11.18 15.39 20.79
N SER A 949 10.92 16.50 21.47
CA SER A 949 11.05 17.83 20.89
C SER A 949 11.62 18.79 21.92
N LEU A 950 12.75 19.40 21.58
CA LEU A 950 13.36 20.48 22.35
C LEU A 950 12.67 21.83 22.07
N TYR A 951 11.65 21.87 21.19
CA TYR A 951 10.87 23.08 20.92
C TYR A 951 9.74 23.30 21.91
N VAL A 952 9.45 22.35 22.80
CA VAL A 952 8.36 22.46 23.79
C VAL A 952 8.46 23.76 24.59
N GLU A 953 9.66 24.11 25.04
CA GLU A 953 9.92 25.33 25.80
C GLU A 953 9.75 26.59 24.93
N THR A 954 10.20 26.56 23.67
CA THR A 954 10.13 27.74 22.80
C THR A 954 8.70 28.02 22.33
N VAL A 955 7.90 26.98 22.05
CA VAL A 955 6.51 27.14 21.62
C VAL A 955 5.53 27.38 22.79
N GLU A 956 5.99 27.23 24.03
CA GLU A 956 5.16 27.44 25.22
C GLU A 956 4.53 28.83 25.23
N ARG A 957 5.28 29.87 24.85
CA ARG A 957 4.77 31.24 24.79
C ARG A 957 3.56 31.37 23.85
N TRP A 958 3.56 30.63 22.75
CA TRP A 958 2.44 30.61 21.80
C TRP A 958 1.24 29.90 22.41
N TRP A 959 1.44 28.70 22.96
CA TRP A 959 0.37 27.93 23.59
C TRP A 959 -0.23 28.61 24.83
N ARG A 960 0.56 29.34 25.62
CA ARG A 960 0.09 30.12 26.78
C ARG A 960 -0.91 31.21 26.42
N LYS A 961 -0.92 31.70 25.18
CA LYS A 961 -1.96 32.63 24.69
C LYS A 961 -3.31 31.93 24.57
N MET A 962 -3.29 30.64 24.25
CA MET A 962 -4.50 29.83 24.16
C MET A 962 -4.93 29.33 25.54
N ASP A 963 -4.00 28.75 26.30
CA ASP A 963 -4.21 28.33 27.68
C ASP A 963 -2.89 28.39 28.47
N PRO A 964 -2.81 29.22 29.54
CA PRO A 964 -1.66 29.28 30.42
C PRO A 964 -1.25 27.94 31.03
N GLU A 965 -2.17 26.98 31.15
CA GLU A 965 -1.92 25.65 31.71
C GLU A 965 -1.43 24.61 30.70
N TRP A 966 -1.31 24.95 29.41
CA TRP A 966 -0.89 24.00 28.37
C TRP A 966 0.33 23.16 28.75
N ARG A 967 1.38 23.82 29.26
CA ARG A 967 2.63 23.14 29.64
C ARG A 967 2.41 22.12 30.75
N LYS A 968 1.67 22.51 31.79
CA LYS A 968 1.31 21.64 32.91
C LYS A 968 0.47 20.45 32.43
N ILE A 969 -0.51 20.68 31.57
CA ILE A 969 -1.40 19.64 31.00
C ILE A 969 -0.57 18.64 30.18
N ARG A 970 0.27 19.13 29.25
CA ARG A 970 1.16 18.30 28.43
C ARG A 970 2.13 17.48 29.28
N ASP A 971 2.80 18.12 30.23
CA ASP A 971 3.81 17.45 31.06
C ASP A 971 3.15 16.41 31.98
N THR A 972 1.93 16.67 32.44
CA THR A 972 1.12 15.67 33.17
C THR A 972 0.78 14.48 32.26
N ALA A 973 0.34 14.72 31.02
CA ALA A 973 0.06 13.65 30.06
C ALA A 973 1.31 12.80 29.76
N MET A 974 2.46 13.45 29.57
CA MET A 974 3.73 12.75 29.33
C MET A 974 4.16 11.94 30.56
N LYS A 975 4.03 12.50 31.76
CA LYS A 975 4.32 11.80 33.01
C LYS A 975 3.45 10.56 33.17
N LEU A 976 2.15 10.65 32.87
CA LEU A 976 1.25 9.50 32.92
C LEU A 976 1.65 8.39 31.93
N LEU A 977 2.10 8.75 30.72
CA LEU A 977 2.61 7.78 29.74
C LEU A 977 3.94 7.13 30.17
N GLN A 978 4.80 7.87 30.88
CA GLN A 978 6.06 7.34 31.43
C GLN A 978 5.78 6.40 32.62
N GLU A 979 4.93 6.83 33.56
CA GLU A 979 4.48 5.99 34.68
C GLU A 979 3.76 4.73 34.17
N GLU A 980 2.97 4.82 33.10
CA GLU A 980 2.37 3.64 32.44
C GLU A 980 3.45 2.64 31.99
N ALA A 981 4.55 3.10 31.41
CA ALA A 981 5.62 2.22 30.93
C ALA A 981 6.32 1.49 32.08
N GLU A 982 6.59 2.18 33.19
CA GLU A 982 7.15 1.58 34.42
C GLU A 982 6.15 0.59 35.05
N LEU A 983 4.88 0.99 35.15
CA LEU A 983 3.82 0.14 35.68
C LEU A 983 3.57 -1.07 34.79
N GLU A 984 3.70 -0.99 33.47
CA GLU A 984 3.55 -2.13 32.57
C GLU A 984 4.52 -3.27 32.90
N GLU A 985 5.75 -2.98 33.33
CA GLU A 985 6.71 -3.99 33.76
C GLU A 985 6.24 -4.70 35.04
N ILE A 986 5.77 -3.93 36.02
CA ILE A 986 5.20 -4.45 37.27
C ILE A 986 3.94 -5.26 36.97
N VAL A 987 3.06 -4.76 36.12
CA VAL A 987 1.83 -5.43 35.66
C VAL A 987 2.13 -6.75 34.96
N ARG A 988 3.23 -6.85 34.21
CA ARG A 988 3.68 -8.12 33.60
C ARG A 988 4.14 -9.13 34.66
N LEU A 989 4.69 -8.68 35.78
CA LEU A 989 5.17 -9.54 36.87
C LEU A 989 4.06 -9.99 37.83
N VAL A 990 3.21 -9.07 38.29
CA VAL A 990 2.23 -9.32 39.37
C VAL A 990 0.75 -9.19 38.94
N GLY A 991 0.48 -8.68 37.74
CA GLY A 991 -0.87 -8.41 37.22
C GLY A 991 -1.45 -7.04 37.66
N PRO A 992 -2.41 -6.48 36.91
CA PRO A 992 -2.93 -5.12 37.13
C PRO A 992 -3.79 -5.01 38.40
N GLU A 993 -4.38 -6.12 38.85
CA GLU A 993 -5.20 -6.15 40.07
C GLU A 993 -4.40 -5.99 41.36
N ALA A 994 -3.12 -6.32 41.32
CA ALA A 994 -2.21 -6.21 42.46
C ALA A 994 -1.72 -4.76 42.67
N LEU A 995 -2.00 -3.87 41.72
CA LEU A 995 -1.60 -2.47 41.82
C LEU A 995 -2.49 -1.69 42.79
N PRO A 996 -1.92 -0.70 43.51
CA PRO A 996 -2.70 0.32 44.21
C PRO A 996 -3.71 1.02 43.28
N GLU A 997 -4.84 1.45 43.83
CA GLU A 997 -5.90 2.14 43.07
C GLU A 997 -5.37 3.38 42.32
N LYS A 998 -4.39 4.08 42.89
CA LYS A 998 -3.73 5.21 42.22
C LYS A 998 -3.03 4.80 40.92
N ASP A 999 -2.34 3.67 40.92
CA ASP A 999 -1.58 3.18 39.76
C ASP A 999 -2.54 2.61 38.71
N LYS A 1000 -3.63 1.96 39.13
CA LYS A 1000 -4.73 1.57 38.24
C LYS A 1000 -5.35 2.78 37.53
N LEU A 1001 -5.51 3.90 38.25
CA LEU A 1001 -6.01 5.15 37.66
C LEU A 1001 -5.02 5.70 36.61
N THR A 1002 -3.71 5.69 36.92
CA THR A 1002 -2.68 6.10 35.97
C THR A 1002 -2.75 5.28 34.67
N LEU A 1003 -2.85 3.94 34.75
CA LEU A 1003 -3.02 3.08 33.58
C LEU A 1003 -4.28 3.40 32.76
N GLU A 1004 -5.41 3.68 33.44
CA GLU A 1004 -6.66 4.01 32.76
C GLU A 1004 -6.56 5.32 31.97
N VAL A 1005 -5.98 6.35 32.57
CA VAL A 1005 -5.85 7.66 31.91
C VAL A 1005 -4.79 7.61 30.82
N ALA A 1006 -3.67 6.90 31.03
CA ALA A 1006 -2.67 6.69 29.99
C ALA A 1006 -3.28 5.99 28.75
N ARG A 1007 -4.16 4.99 28.97
CA ARG A 1007 -4.94 4.37 27.88
C ARG A 1007 -5.81 5.38 27.13
N MET A 1008 -6.54 6.25 27.84
CA MET A 1008 -7.33 7.32 27.22
C MET A 1008 -6.45 8.26 26.39
N ILE A 1009 -5.27 8.63 26.89
CA ILE A 1009 -4.31 9.44 26.13
C ILE A 1009 -3.88 8.72 24.85
N ARG A 1010 -3.55 7.42 24.90
CA ARG A 1010 -3.14 6.65 23.71
C ARG A 1010 -4.27 6.52 22.68
N GLU A 1011 -5.43 6.02 23.10
CA GLU A 1011 -6.52 5.61 22.20
C GLU A 1011 -7.42 6.77 21.74
N ASP A 1012 -7.62 7.76 22.61
CA ASP A 1012 -8.56 8.86 22.36
C ASP A 1012 -7.84 10.12 21.86
N PHE A 1013 -6.54 10.27 22.16
CA PHE A 1013 -5.75 11.43 21.78
C PHE A 1013 -4.60 11.13 20.79
N LEU A 1014 -3.64 10.26 21.13
CA LEU A 1014 -2.46 10.04 20.28
C LEU A 1014 -2.82 9.35 18.96
N MET A 1015 -3.76 8.39 19.01
CA MET A 1015 -4.26 7.72 17.82
C MET A 1015 -5.14 8.68 16.99
N GLN A 1016 -4.81 8.81 15.71
CA GLN A 1016 -5.47 9.67 14.75
C GLN A 1016 -5.58 8.98 13.38
N ASN A 1017 -6.80 8.94 12.83
CA ASN A 1017 -7.07 8.27 11.57
C ASN A 1017 -6.95 9.24 10.37
N ALA A 1018 -5.89 9.06 9.57
CA ALA A 1018 -5.61 9.86 8.38
C ALA A 1018 -6.69 9.75 7.27
N PHE A 1019 -7.57 8.74 7.32
CA PHE A 1019 -8.62 8.51 6.31
C PHE A 1019 -10.01 8.94 6.76
N HIS A 1020 -10.19 9.31 8.02
CA HIS A 1020 -11.48 9.76 8.52
C HIS A 1020 -11.73 11.23 8.17
N GLU A 1021 -12.92 11.58 7.68
CA GLU A 1021 -13.25 12.91 7.16
C GLU A 1021 -12.97 14.06 8.15
N ILE A 1022 -13.16 13.80 9.45
CA ILE A 1022 -12.95 14.79 10.53
C ILE A 1022 -11.65 14.54 11.30
N ASP A 1023 -11.16 13.30 11.38
CA ASP A 1023 -10.01 12.96 12.24
C ASP A 1023 -8.68 13.04 11.47
N THR A 1024 -8.74 13.15 10.14
CA THR A 1024 -7.55 13.31 9.28
C THR A 1024 -6.72 14.56 9.62
N PHE A 1025 -7.37 15.59 10.16
CA PHE A 1025 -6.75 16.84 10.59
C PHE A 1025 -7.28 17.22 11.98
N SER A 1026 -6.48 17.89 12.81
CA SER A 1026 -6.90 18.36 14.13
C SER A 1026 -6.32 19.75 14.40
N PRO A 1027 -7.15 20.81 14.41
CA PRO A 1027 -6.71 22.17 14.74
C PRO A 1027 -6.07 22.25 16.14
N PRO A 1028 -5.20 23.24 16.40
CA PRO A 1028 -4.59 23.43 17.71
C PRO A 1028 -5.62 23.54 18.83
N GLU A 1029 -6.73 24.22 18.57
CA GLU A 1029 -7.75 24.49 19.58
C GLU A 1029 -8.46 23.22 20.01
N LYS A 1030 -8.92 22.44 19.03
CA LYS A 1030 -9.53 21.12 19.25
C LYS A 1030 -8.55 20.19 19.97
N THR A 1031 -7.31 20.14 19.50
CA THR A 1031 -6.26 19.30 20.08
C THR A 1031 -6.05 19.64 21.55
N HIS A 1032 -5.90 20.92 21.90
CA HIS A 1032 -5.73 21.33 23.28
C HIS A 1032 -6.95 21.00 24.15
N LEU A 1033 -8.17 21.29 23.70
CA LEU A 1033 -9.38 21.02 24.46
C LEU A 1033 -9.59 19.52 24.70
N MET A 1034 -9.24 18.65 23.74
CA MET A 1034 -9.28 17.20 23.92
C MET A 1034 -8.36 16.74 25.05
N MET A 1035 -7.08 17.16 25.02
CA MET A 1035 -6.13 16.79 26.08
C MET A 1035 -6.55 17.38 27.43
N LYS A 1036 -6.97 18.65 27.45
CA LYS A 1036 -7.46 19.31 28.68
C LYS A 1036 -8.64 18.57 29.30
N THR A 1037 -9.54 18.03 28.47
CA THR A 1037 -10.68 17.23 28.95
C THR A 1037 -10.22 15.92 29.59
N ILE A 1038 -9.25 15.23 28.99
CA ILE A 1038 -8.68 13.99 29.55
C ILE A 1038 -7.97 14.28 30.88
N ILE A 1039 -7.19 15.36 30.97
CA ILE A 1039 -6.52 15.74 32.22
C ILE A 1039 -7.51 16.22 33.29
N ARG A 1040 -8.57 16.95 32.92
CA ARG A 1040 -9.65 17.31 33.86
C ARG A 1040 -10.35 16.08 34.42
N PHE A 1041 -10.57 15.06 33.59
CA PHE A 1041 -11.09 13.76 34.04
C PHE A 1041 -10.16 13.10 35.05
N TYR A 1042 -8.84 13.09 34.77
CA TYR A 1042 -7.82 12.56 35.69
C TYR A 1042 -7.82 13.28 37.05
N GLU A 1043 -7.84 14.62 37.06
CA GLU A 1043 -7.83 15.40 38.32
C GLU A 1043 -9.06 15.10 39.19
N LYS A 1044 -10.24 15.01 38.58
CA LYS A 1044 -11.48 14.63 39.29
C LYS A 1044 -11.45 13.21 39.78
N ALA A 1045 -11.05 12.27 38.93
CA ALA A 1045 -10.90 10.87 39.27
C ALA A 1045 -9.96 10.69 40.47
N LYS A 1046 -8.86 11.43 40.50
CA LYS A 1046 -7.92 11.43 41.62
C LYS A 1046 -8.56 11.97 42.91
N SER A 1047 -9.31 13.06 42.85
CA SER A 1047 -9.96 13.63 44.05
C SER A 1047 -11.00 12.70 44.68
N VAL A 1048 -11.77 11.97 43.86
CA VAL A 1048 -12.77 11.04 44.38
C VAL A 1048 -12.13 9.74 44.86
N LEU A 1049 -10.98 9.36 44.29
CA LEU A 1049 -10.17 8.22 44.76
C LEU A 1049 -9.74 8.40 46.21
N GLU A 1050 -9.31 9.62 46.58
CA GLU A 1050 -8.94 9.99 47.95
C GLU A 1050 -10.12 9.89 48.94
N MET A 1051 -11.36 9.98 48.44
CA MET A 1051 -12.60 9.78 49.21
C MET A 1051 -13.00 8.29 49.31
N GLY A 1052 -12.16 7.37 48.84
CA GLY A 1052 -12.38 5.93 48.93
C GLY A 1052 -13.30 5.35 47.85
N ILE A 1053 -13.48 6.08 46.73
CA ILE A 1053 -14.14 5.57 45.51
C ILE A 1053 -13.09 4.83 44.66
N THR A 1054 -13.47 3.66 44.15
CA THR A 1054 -12.55 2.78 43.40
C THR A 1054 -12.42 3.16 41.93
N VAL A 1055 -11.32 2.79 41.27
CA VAL A 1055 -11.13 3.01 39.83
C VAL A 1055 -12.20 2.30 39.00
N ASP A 1056 -12.68 1.15 39.44
CA ASP A 1056 -13.74 0.41 38.75
C ASP A 1056 -15.10 1.13 38.77
N GLU A 1057 -15.37 1.93 39.80
CA GLU A 1057 -16.54 2.82 39.82
C GLU A 1057 -16.36 3.98 38.85
N ILE A 1058 -15.17 4.58 38.80
CA ILE A 1058 -14.82 5.65 37.86
C ILE A 1058 -14.86 5.15 36.40
N ARG A 1059 -14.43 3.90 36.15
CA ARG A 1059 -14.46 3.28 34.81
C ARG A 1059 -15.85 3.15 34.22
N LYS A 1060 -16.89 3.10 35.06
CA LYS A 1060 -18.30 2.93 34.64
C LYS A 1060 -18.99 4.24 34.27
N LEU A 1061 -18.32 5.38 34.46
CA LEU A 1061 -18.89 6.70 34.15
C LEU A 1061 -19.17 6.84 32.63
N PRO A 1062 -20.42 7.13 32.23
CA PRO A 1062 -20.79 7.29 30.82
C PRO A 1062 -19.98 8.36 30.07
N VAL A 1063 -19.54 9.42 30.74
CA VAL A 1063 -18.80 10.52 30.11
C VAL A 1063 -17.53 10.07 29.37
N LYS A 1064 -16.91 8.95 29.78
CA LYS A 1064 -15.74 8.37 29.10
C LYS A 1064 -16.00 8.04 27.63
N TYR A 1065 -17.19 7.55 27.29
CA TYR A 1065 -17.55 7.26 25.90
C TYR A 1065 -17.63 8.54 25.06
N ARG A 1066 -18.09 9.65 25.65
CA ARG A 1066 -18.10 10.94 24.97
C ARG A 1066 -16.69 11.50 24.80
N ILE A 1067 -15.83 11.34 25.79
CA ILE A 1067 -14.41 11.72 25.72
C ILE A 1067 -13.72 10.97 24.56
N ALA A 1068 -13.92 9.65 24.45
CA ALA A 1068 -13.35 8.84 23.37
C ALA A 1068 -13.77 9.28 21.95
N ARG A 1069 -14.98 9.83 21.82
CA ARG A 1069 -15.53 10.32 20.54
C ARG A 1069 -15.25 11.78 20.24
N MET A 1070 -14.50 12.51 21.09
CA MET A 1070 -14.15 13.92 20.82
C MET A 1070 -13.40 14.12 19.50
N LYS A 1071 -12.62 13.11 19.07
CA LYS A 1071 -11.92 13.11 17.79
C LYS A 1071 -12.86 13.21 16.57
N GLU A 1072 -14.11 12.76 16.71
CA GLU A 1072 -15.14 12.81 15.65
C GLU A 1072 -15.92 14.13 15.63
N ILE A 1073 -15.75 15.02 16.61
CA ILE A 1073 -16.52 16.27 16.70
C ILE A 1073 -16.04 17.25 15.62
N PRO A 1074 -16.95 17.81 14.78
CA PRO A 1074 -16.64 18.88 13.84
C PRO A 1074 -16.03 20.12 14.51
N TYR A 1075 -15.11 20.81 13.83
CA TYR A 1075 -14.35 21.91 14.43
C TYR A 1075 -15.22 23.08 14.88
N ASP A 1076 -16.28 23.40 14.14
CA ASP A 1076 -17.22 24.49 14.42
C ASP A 1076 -18.03 24.27 15.71
N LYS A 1077 -18.14 23.02 16.17
CA LYS A 1077 -18.94 22.64 17.35
C LYS A 1077 -18.10 22.20 18.54
N VAL A 1078 -16.78 22.20 18.41
CA VAL A 1078 -15.88 21.57 19.39
C VAL A 1078 -15.99 22.19 20.78
N GLU A 1079 -16.05 23.53 20.87
CA GLU A 1079 -16.15 24.21 22.16
C GLU A 1079 -17.48 23.95 22.87
N GLU A 1080 -18.59 24.00 22.14
CA GLU A 1080 -19.93 23.80 22.70
C GLU A 1080 -20.09 22.37 23.22
N GLU A 1081 -19.67 21.38 22.43
CA GLU A 1081 -19.76 19.98 22.81
C GLU A 1081 -18.83 19.61 23.96
N ILE A 1082 -17.61 20.15 24.00
CA ILE A 1082 -16.69 19.91 25.13
C ILE A 1082 -17.22 20.54 26.42
N LYS A 1083 -17.84 21.73 26.36
CA LYS A 1083 -18.51 22.33 27.53
C LYS A 1083 -19.63 21.44 28.06
N LYS A 1084 -20.44 20.83 27.18
CA LYS A 1084 -21.47 19.85 27.57
C LYS A 1084 -20.84 18.63 28.25
N ILE A 1085 -19.76 18.09 27.67
CA ILE A 1085 -19.00 16.98 28.26
C ILE A 1085 -18.48 17.34 29.65
N TRP A 1086 -17.98 18.56 29.87
CA TRP A 1086 -17.53 19.01 31.18
C TRP A 1086 -18.66 19.12 32.21
N LEU A 1087 -19.83 19.65 31.82
CA LEU A 1087 -20.99 19.72 32.70
C LEU A 1087 -21.52 18.33 33.10
N GLU A 1088 -21.58 17.41 32.13
CA GLU A 1088 -21.95 16.03 32.39
C GLU A 1088 -20.94 15.33 33.29
N MET A 1089 -19.64 15.51 33.02
CA MET A 1089 -18.57 15.01 33.87
C MET A 1089 -18.69 15.53 35.30
N ASP A 1090 -18.89 16.84 35.48
CA ASP A 1090 -19.04 17.47 36.79
C ASP A 1090 -20.22 16.88 37.56
N LYS A 1091 -21.35 16.66 36.88
CA LYS A 1091 -22.54 16.04 37.46
C LYS A 1091 -22.31 14.57 37.83
N GLU A 1092 -21.76 13.77 36.92
CA GLU A 1092 -21.52 12.34 37.11
C GLU A 1092 -20.57 12.06 38.29
N PHE A 1093 -19.49 12.83 38.42
CA PHE A 1093 -18.59 12.71 39.57
C PHE A 1093 -19.25 13.16 40.88
N LYS A 1094 -20.13 14.17 40.84
CA LYS A 1094 -20.89 14.60 42.02
C LYS A 1094 -21.87 13.53 42.49
N ASP A 1095 -22.64 12.97 41.56
CA ASP A 1095 -23.58 11.88 41.84
C ASP A 1095 -22.85 10.64 42.42
N LEU A 1096 -21.61 10.38 41.96
CA LEU A 1096 -20.78 9.30 42.47
C LEU A 1096 -20.35 9.51 43.93
N VAL A 1097 -20.00 10.75 44.29
CA VAL A 1097 -19.67 11.13 45.68
C VAL A 1097 -20.91 11.08 46.58
N GLU A 1098 -22.03 11.65 46.13
CA GLU A 1098 -23.29 11.66 46.89
C GLU A 1098 -23.77 10.24 47.20
N LYS A 1099 -23.65 9.31 46.24
CA LYS A 1099 -24.01 7.90 46.40
C LYS A 1099 -23.11 7.12 47.37
N ARG A 1100 -21.90 7.64 47.65
CA ARG A 1100 -20.95 7.03 48.59
C ARG A 1100 -21.11 7.59 50.01
N MET A 1101 -21.56 8.84 50.12
CA MET A 1101 -21.76 9.54 51.40
C MET A 1101 -23.17 9.33 51.98
N GLY A 1102 -24.17 9.01 51.16
CA GLY A 1102 -25.50 8.55 51.58
C GLY A 1102 -25.55 7.03 51.65
#